data_AF-A0A5N6U1L4-F1
#
_entry.id   AF-A0A5N6U1L4-F1
#
_cell.length_a   1.000
_cell.length_b   1.000
_cell.length_c   1.000
_cell.angle_alpha   90.00
_cell.angle_beta   90.00
_cell.angle_gamma   90.00
#
_symmetry.space_group_name_H-M   'P 1'
#
loop_
_entity.id
_entity.type
_entity.pdbx_description
1 polymer ?
#
loop_
_entity_poly.entity_id
_entity_poly.type
_entity_poly.pdbx_seq_one_letter_code
_entity_poly.pdbx_strand_id
1 'polypeptide(L)'
;MSKVDIDLGDLLAKVLPTGVKVTIRHISSAPTPCIALFAPPPGEEAEATFCENHFLTVSVNAEEQDGPEIIVFGVEVLVYSTAHLTTIFVSKADSTGFLHLLKNAPKVSLIRRISNGFLSFLVQTHQRPGVRLVVSLFARAQNQYLFPGSIENPGKHVLDDRGLIKWWCRVFDPILREYEPESGSHEKGLLDRTMESAKSSATAFLIVPGCDRFETRNFFPSTAKFDDQERSRWLTSYPLHQLCDNTKAPPRCLIPRFPDDPKTRFLVDLDDELPKQRELSENIGQWRSVKSLDQFWEMMSFRQECSAGRLVGFLWLIVNPPGLVNSVQMTSSRPVLKDKATDNPTTSGSGKNAEATPHSDTNAFYWPQAGRGHAVLSEEDYKTAINFLLEQDFYNQEVSIASTKAWGEKVASIADQLWVGQEVTGRNTAGESSGQPAATTNLITTGLVRKRKKEEKPADVSNESGTCPPMRDLRLSWKFPDLGPTINNGRFQWYDAVGWVCLIWYTTVVVVCYLGYFQIWRYFSRRPQESHSVTAFDTPHVTAIRPVKGLEPNLYDCLASTFRQDYPRNKLTVYFCVASRSDPGYPTLEKLVSDFPRADARIYVEEEDPLLQPNGEHNYDLGPNPKIRNMSRAYREAKGDIVWIIDCNVWVGKGVCGRMVDRLCGYGMTPGKKYKFVHHLPVAVDVTGTANMTEEQEALTETYVNDNASVESATTVMKRPEDSPLLSGGGRLEELFLSSAHAKMYTAINTVLIAPCIVGKSNMFRRSHLDYLTAPSPTDPRQRNPGIDYFSDNICEDHLIGDLLWKNQVREEKELGERLGKHGMVFGDLAIQPVANMSVKDYMARRVRWLRVRKFTVLLATLVEPGTESLLCSLYGAWGLTTSLAQFLQTRGYWFAAHMTTWQAFFAFFLLSIAVWILTDWTLYIKLHSANAIELDEDTPSFARAPPRGSTRRTFLQWFAAWLGRESLAFPIWAWAFYGGVTVTWRNRRFRVGLDMKVREIDTDKTDATEADLKSRRD
;
A
#
# COMPACT_ATOMS: atom_id res chain seq x y z
N MET A 1 25.23 -40.76 -9.22
CA MET A 1 26.46 -39.95 -9.12
C MET A 1 27.10 -40.19 -7.77
N SER A 2 28.43 -40.12 -7.74
CA SER A 2 29.38 -40.68 -6.77
C SER A 2 29.17 -40.32 -5.30
N LYS A 3 29.55 -41.27 -4.43
CA LYS A 3 30.01 -41.07 -3.05
C LYS A 3 31.02 -39.90 -2.99
N VAL A 4 30.54 -38.68 -2.85
CA VAL A 4 31.35 -37.58 -2.35
C VAL A 4 30.91 -37.42 -0.91
N ASP A 5 31.78 -37.74 0.03
CA ASP A 5 31.59 -37.38 1.42
C ASP A 5 31.69 -35.85 1.48
N ILE A 6 30.55 -35.18 1.28
CA ILE A 6 30.45 -33.73 1.32
C ILE A 6 30.40 -33.36 2.81
N ASP A 7 31.48 -32.77 3.30
CA ASP A 7 31.55 -32.22 4.64
C ASP A 7 31.11 -30.73 4.62
N LEU A 8 30.24 -30.35 5.55
CA LEU A 8 29.76 -28.97 5.69
C LEU A 8 30.91 -28.02 6.03
N GLY A 9 31.82 -28.45 6.90
CA GLY A 9 33.01 -27.68 7.29
C GLY A 9 33.92 -27.39 6.10
N ASP A 10 34.23 -28.40 5.28
CA ASP A 10 35.04 -28.26 4.07
C ASP A 10 34.39 -27.33 3.03
N LEU A 11 33.07 -27.42 2.84
CA LEU A 11 32.33 -26.55 1.93
C LEU A 11 32.35 -25.09 2.41
N LEU A 12 32.06 -24.85 3.69
CA LEU A 12 32.13 -23.50 4.27
C LEU A 12 33.56 -22.93 4.22
N ALA A 13 34.59 -23.74 4.47
CA ALA A 13 35.99 -23.33 4.35
C ALA A 13 36.33 -22.82 2.94
N LYS A 14 35.76 -23.40 1.88
CA LYS A 14 35.99 -22.96 0.48
C LYS A 14 35.30 -21.63 0.16
N VAL A 15 34.19 -21.31 0.81
CA VAL A 15 33.39 -20.10 0.54
C VAL A 15 33.84 -18.93 1.44
N LEU A 16 34.31 -19.21 2.65
CA LEU A 16 34.78 -18.19 3.59
C LEU A 16 36.15 -17.61 3.19
N PRO A 17 36.37 -16.29 3.30
CA PRO A 17 37.64 -15.66 2.97
C PRO A 17 38.82 -16.22 3.78
N THR A 18 40.01 -16.21 3.18
CA THR A 18 41.24 -16.67 3.83
C THR A 18 41.46 -15.99 5.17
N GLY A 19 41.75 -16.79 6.20
CA GLY A 19 42.06 -16.30 7.56
C GLY A 19 40.85 -16.07 8.47
N VAL A 20 39.61 -16.13 7.96
CA VAL A 20 38.40 -16.09 8.79
C VAL A 20 38.24 -17.42 9.51
N LYS A 21 38.21 -17.40 10.85
CA LYS A 21 37.93 -18.57 11.70
C LYS A 21 36.55 -18.46 12.31
N VAL A 22 35.77 -19.54 12.20
CA VAL A 22 34.43 -19.65 12.78
C VAL A 22 34.23 -21.04 13.35
N THR A 23 33.44 -21.16 14.41
CA THR A 23 32.98 -22.45 14.93
C THR A 23 31.55 -22.68 14.48
N ILE A 24 31.27 -23.83 13.88
CA ILE A 24 29.92 -24.19 13.44
C ILE A 24 29.36 -25.30 14.33
N ARG A 25 28.07 -25.20 14.66
CA ARG A 25 27.31 -26.30 15.26
C ARG A 25 26.07 -26.53 14.43
N HIS A 26 26.04 -27.67 13.76
CA HIS A 26 24.90 -28.15 12.97
C HIS A 26 24.27 -29.30 13.73
N ILE A 27 23.02 -29.12 14.18
CA ILE A 27 22.20 -30.17 14.79
C ILE A 27 21.04 -30.49 13.84
N SER A 28 20.61 -31.75 13.82
CA SER A 28 19.46 -32.18 13.02
C SER A 28 18.55 -33.11 13.81
N SER A 29 17.26 -33.17 13.49
CA SER A 29 16.37 -34.22 14.00
C SER A 29 16.42 -35.44 13.07
N ALA A 30 15.96 -36.60 13.54
CA ALA A 30 15.60 -37.70 12.64
C ALA A 30 14.34 -37.33 11.80
N PRO A 31 14.12 -37.96 10.63
CA PRO A 31 12.91 -37.74 9.83
C PRO A 31 11.69 -38.27 10.59
N THR A 32 10.72 -37.40 10.87
CA THR A 32 9.45 -37.81 11.48
C THR A 32 8.28 -37.60 10.51
N PRO A 33 7.25 -38.47 10.51
CA PRO A 33 6.04 -38.23 9.74
C PRO A 33 5.39 -36.91 10.16
N CYS A 34 5.02 -36.07 9.20
CA CYS A 34 4.40 -34.77 9.46
C CYS A 34 3.16 -34.56 8.58
N ILE A 35 2.44 -33.47 8.83
CA ILE A 35 1.31 -33.04 8.00
C ILE A 35 1.83 -32.73 6.58
N ALA A 36 1.05 -33.11 5.56
CA ALA A 36 1.38 -32.83 4.17
C ALA A 36 1.47 -31.33 3.89
N LEU A 37 2.44 -30.92 3.07
CA LEU A 37 2.62 -29.52 2.68
C LEU A 37 1.41 -28.99 1.90
N PHE A 38 0.82 -29.81 1.05
CA PHE A 38 -0.37 -29.47 0.26
C PHE A 38 -1.61 -30.12 0.88
N ALA A 39 -2.69 -29.36 0.99
CA ALA A 39 -3.96 -29.91 1.45
C ALA A 39 -4.51 -30.90 0.41
N PRO A 40 -5.05 -32.05 0.83
CA PRO A 40 -5.60 -33.02 -0.12
C PRO A 40 -6.81 -32.45 -0.87
N PRO A 41 -6.94 -32.71 -2.19
CA PRO A 41 -8.16 -32.47 -2.94
C PRO A 41 -9.36 -33.26 -2.36
N PRO A 42 -10.61 -32.81 -2.58
CA PRO A 42 -11.78 -33.57 -2.16
C PRO A 42 -11.79 -34.99 -2.76
N GLY A 43 -11.92 -36.01 -1.90
CA GLY A 43 -11.93 -37.43 -2.31
C GLY A 43 -10.56 -38.10 -2.41
N GLU A 44 -9.48 -37.39 -2.12
CA GLU A 44 -8.12 -37.94 -2.04
C GLU A 44 -7.57 -37.84 -0.62
N GLU A 45 -6.67 -38.76 -0.25
CA GLU A 45 -5.95 -38.71 1.03
C GLU A 45 -4.70 -37.82 0.96
N ALA A 46 -4.23 -37.35 2.11
CA ALA A 46 -3.01 -36.55 2.20
C ALA A 46 -1.75 -37.35 1.79
N GLU A 47 -0.77 -36.68 1.17
CA GLU A 47 0.49 -37.31 0.81
C GLU A 47 1.33 -37.66 2.05
N ALA A 48 1.86 -38.88 2.09
CA ALA A 48 2.83 -39.27 3.11
C ALA A 48 4.07 -38.36 3.04
N THR A 49 4.26 -37.56 4.08
CA THR A 49 5.30 -36.53 4.16
C THR A 49 6.12 -36.73 5.42
N PHE A 50 7.44 -36.65 5.28
CA PHE A 50 8.38 -36.69 6.40
C PHE A 50 9.09 -35.34 6.51
N CYS A 51 9.38 -34.89 7.73
CA CYS A 51 10.10 -33.65 8.01
C CYS A 51 11.40 -33.95 8.76
N GLU A 52 12.49 -33.35 8.30
CA GLU A 52 13.76 -33.19 8.98
C GLU A 52 13.92 -31.75 9.43
N ASN A 53 14.37 -31.53 10.66
CA ASN A 53 14.75 -30.21 11.13
C ASN A 53 16.27 -30.10 11.13
N HIS A 54 16.82 -29.01 10.59
CA HIS A 54 18.23 -28.68 10.72
C HIS A 54 18.39 -27.28 11.30
N PHE A 55 19.32 -27.15 12.25
CA PHE A 55 19.70 -25.88 12.83
C PHE A 55 21.21 -25.71 12.79
N LEU A 56 21.66 -24.60 12.21
CA LEU A 56 23.06 -24.22 12.16
C LEU A 56 23.27 -22.94 12.95
N THR A 57 24.14 -22.99 13.95
CA THR A 57 24.71 -21.80 14.60
C THR A 57 26.15 -21.62 14.18
N VAL A 58 26.56 -20.38 14.03
CA VAL A 58 27.95 -19.99 13.78
C VAL A 58 28.39 -19.05 14.89
N SER A 59 29.49 -19.39 15.55
CA SER A 59 30.16 -18.57 16.56
C SER A 59 31.55 -18.14 16.11
N VAL A 60 32.06 -17.07 16.72
CA VAL A 60 33.44 -16.59 16.56
C VAL A 60 34.08 -16.49 17.94
N ASN A 61 35.41 -16.56 18.00
CA ASN A 61 36.14 -16.30 19.24
C ASN A 61 36.35 -14.80 19.40
N ALA A 62 36.02 -14.25 20.57
CA ALA A 62 36.20 -12.82 20.84
C ALA A 62 37.69 -12.40 20.87
N GLU A 63 38.62 -13.35 21.10
CA GLU A 63 40.06 -13.12 21.19
C GLU A 63 40.85 -14.14 20.33
N GLU A 64 42.07 -13.77 19.88
CA GLU A 64 42.86 -14.51 18.86
C GLU A 64 43.40 -15.89 19.31
N GLN A 65 43.42 -16.17 20.62
CA GLN A 65 43.88 -17.44 21.21
C GLN A 65 42.97 -17.81 22.40
N ASP A 66 42.22 -18.91 22.29
CA ASP A 66 41.33 -19.44 23.34
C ASP A 66 40.33 -18.44 23.96
N GLY A 67 39.93 -17.43 23.19
CA GLY A 67 38.89 -16.50 23.59
C GLY A 67 37.52 -17.15 23.71
N PRO A 68 36.61 -16.62 24.54
CA PRO A 68 35.26 -17.15 24.66
C PRO A 68 34.51 -17.09 23.33
N GLU A 69 33.74 -18.15 23.04
CA GLU A 69 32.88 -18.22 21.86
C GLU A 69 31.66 -17.31 22.00
N ILE A 70 31.30 -16.63 20.92
CA ILE A 70 30.06 -15.84 20.81
C ILE A 70 29.32 -16.18 19.52
N ILE A 71 28.06 -16.59 19.60
CA ILE A 71 27.21 -16.85 18.43
C ILE A 71 27.01 -15.54 17.67
N VAL A 72 27.22 -15.57 16.36
CA VAL A 72 27.04 -14.42 15.45
C VAL A 72 25.88 -14.60 14.48
N PHE A 73 25.54 -15.84 14.15
CA PHE A 73 24.49 -16.17 13.18
C PHE A 73 23.82 -17.51 13.49
N GLY A 74 22.52 -17.60 13.23
CA GLY A 74 21.74 -18.82 13.34
C GLY A 74 20.78 -18.96 12.15
N VAL A 75 20.59 -20.19 11.66
CA VAL A 75 19.62 -20.50 10.60
C VAL A 75 18.96 -21.85 10.84
N GLU A 76 17.63 -21.87 10.74
CA GLU A 76 16.79 -23.07 10.81
C GLU A 76 16.23 -23.40 9.42
N VAL A 77 16.40 -24.65 9.01
CA VAL A 77 15.95 -25.18 7.72
C VAL A 77 15.19 -26.48 7.95
N LEU A 78 14.00 -26.60 7.37
CA LEU A 78 13.16 -27.78 7.43
C LEU A 78 13.20 -28.49 6.08
N VAL A 79 13.52 -29.79 6.05
CA VAL A 79 13.55 -30.58 4.81
C VAL A 79 12.38 -31.55 4.81
N TYR A 80 11.42 -31.30 3.92
CA TYR A 80 10.27 -32.16 3.71
C TYR A 80 10.53 -33.13 2.56
N SER A 81 10.23 -34.40 2.76
CA SER A 81 10.36 -35.44 1.74
C SER A 81 9.03 -36.14 1.51
N THR A 82 8.56 -36.11 0.27
CA THR A 82 7.47 -36.97 -0.25
C THR A 82 8.02 -37.96 -1.28
N ALA A 83 7.18 -38.76 -1.92
CA ALA A 83 7.62 -39.68 -2.98
C ALA A 83 8.21 -38.94 -4.19
N HIS A 84 7.68 -37.76 -4.54
CA HIS A 84 8.01 -37.05 -5.79
C HIS A 84 8.60 -35.64 -5.58
N LEU A 85 8.65 -35.14 -4.35
CA LEU A 85 9.19 -33.82 -4.02
C LEU A 85 10.12 -33.87 -2.82
N THR A 86 11.25 -33.17 -2.92
CA THR A 86 12.04 -32.74 -1.76
C THR A 86 11.91 -31.23 -1.62
N THR A 87 11.45 -30.73 -0.47
CA THR A 87 11.30 -29.30 -0.21
C THR A 87 12.21 -28.88 0.94
N ILE A 88 13.17 -28.00 0.66
CA ILE A 88 14.05 -27.36 1.64
C ILE A 88 13.46 -25.99 1.97
N PHE A 89 12.90 -25.83 3.17
CA PHE A 89 12.26 -24.60 3.61
C PHE A 89 13.11 -23.87 4.65
N VAL A 90 13.49 -22.63 4.38
CA VAL A 90 14.17 -21.79 5.38
C VAL A 90 13.13 -21.20 6.32
N SER A 91 13.11 -21.68 7.56
CA SER A 91 12.16 -21.30 8.61
C SER A 91 12.56 -19.97 9.25
N LYS A 92 13.78 -19.91 9.80
CA LYS A 92 14.29 -18.76 10.57
C LYS A 92 15.74 -18.50 10.21
N ALA A 93 16.13 -17.23 10.17
CA ALA A 93 17.53 -16.82 10.07
C ALA A 93 17.72 -15.50 10.80
N ASP A 94 18.72 -15.42 11.68
CA ASP A 94 18.96 -14.23 12.50
C ASP A 94 20.46 -14.09 12.81
N SER A 95 20.86 -12.88 13.23
CA SER A 95 22.22 -12.58 13.68
C SER A 95 22.20 -11.84 15.01
N THR A 96 23.23 -12.02 15.82
CA THR A 96 23.33 -11.35 17.14
C THR A 96 23.95 -9.95 17.08
N GLY A 97 24.58 -9.58 15.96
CA GLY A 97 25.27 -8.27 15.80
C GLY A 97 26.73 -8.24 16.26
N PHE A 98 27.27 -9.35 16.78
CA PHE A 98 28.65 -9.44 17.29
C PHE A 98 29.72 -9.82 16.24
N LEU A 99 29.36 -9.86 14.95
CA LEU A 99 30.32 -10.18 13.88
C LEU A 99 31.50 -9.21 13.81
N HIS A 100 31.33 -7.97 14.31
CA HIS A 100 32.38 -6.95 14.36
C HIS A 100 33.56 -7.32 15.29
N LEU A 101 33.38 -8.27 16.20
CA LEU A 101 34.45 -8.78 17.08
C LEU A 101 35.47 -9.64 16.32
N LEU A 102 35.11 -10.12 15.13
CA LEU A 102 36.05 -10.83 14.26
C LEU A 102 37.11 -9.84 13.72
N LYS A 103 38.32 -9.90 14.28
CA LYS A 103 39.45 -9.10 13.79
C LYS A 103 39.72 -9.40 12.31
N ASN A 104 39.93 -8.36 11.51
CA ASN A 104 40.10 -8.43 10.05
C ASN A 104 38.90 -8.98 9.27
N ALA A 105 37.66 -8.75 9.76
CA ALA A 105 36.45 -9.09 9.03
C ALA A 105 36.45 -8.50 7.60
N PRO A 106 36.41 -9.34 6.54
CA PRO A 106 36.39 -8.87 5.16
C PRO A 106 35.12 -8.06 4.84
N LYS A 107 35.19 -7.15 3.85
CA LYS A 107 34.03 -6.34 3.41
C LYS A 107 32.88 -7.15 2.80
N VAL A 108 33.05 -8.45 2.60
CA VAL A 108 32.00 -9.34 2.09
C VAL A 108 31.08 -9.77 3.22
N SER A 109 29.77 -9.83 2.96
CA SER A 109 28.81 -10.36 3.94
C SER A 109 29.09 -11.85 4.20
N LEU A 110 29.69 -12.15 5.36
CA LEU A 110 29.99 -13.51 5.81
C LEU A 110 28.70 -14.31 6.02
N ILE A 111 27.70 -13.70 6.65
CA ILE A 111 26.39 -14.32 6.87
C ILE A 111 25.78 -14.79 5.55
N ARG A 112 25.83 -13.98 4.48
CA ARG A 112 25.32 -14.38 3.15
C ARG A 112 26.05 -15.59 2.58
N ARG A 113 27.37 -15.66 2.77
CA ARG A 113 28.21 -16.78 2.31
C ARG A 113 27.92 -18.06 3.10
N ILE A 114 27.72 -17.94 4.41
CA ILE A 114 27.35 -19.06 5.29
C ILE A 114 25.97 -19.59 4.91
N SER A 115 24.95 -18.72 4.77
CA SER A 115 23.61 -19.16 4.34
C SER A 115 23.64 -19.83 2.97
N ASN A 116 24.40 -19.30 2.02
CA ASN A 116 24.57 -19.90 0.70
C ASN A 116 25.24 -21.28 0.78
N GLY A 117 26.34 -21.40 1.55
CA GLY A 117 27.06 -22.66 1.72
C GLY A 117 26.22 -23.73 2.41
N PHE A 118 25.49 -23.37 3.46
CA PHE A 118 24.61 -24.30 4.18
C PHE A 118 23.45 -24.78 3.31
N LEU A 119 22.81 -23.89 2.54
CA LEU A 119 21.77 -24.30 1.61
C LEU A 119 22.33 -25.15 0.46
N SER A 120 23.49 -24.82 -0.08
CA SER A 120 24.14 -25.65 -1.11
C SER A 120 24.47 -27.06 -0.58
N PHE A 121 24.96 -27.16 0.65
CA PHE A 121 25.17 -28.44 1.35
C PHE A 121 23.87 -29.26 1.45
N LEU A 122 22.78 -28.65 1.93
CA LEU A 122 21.49 -29.35 2.06
C LEU A 122 20.92 -29.77 0.70
N VAL A 123 21.04 -28.92 -0.32
CA VAL A 123 20.62 -29.24 -1.70
C VAL A 123 21.39 -30.44 -2.23
N GLN A 124 22.73 -30.46 -2.11
CA GLN A 124 23.56 -31.54 -2.63
C GLN A 124 23.32 -32.87 -1.90
N THR A 125 23.15 -32.82 -0.58
CA THR A 125 22.95 -34.02 0.24
C THR A 125 21.54 -34.60 0.07
N HIS A 126 20.50 -33.76 -0.08
CA HIS A 126 19.09 -34.21 -0.16
C HIS A 126 18.56 -34.34 -1.59
N GLN A 127 19.38 -34.09 -2.61
CA GLN A 127 19.00 -34.33 -4.01
C GLN A 127 18.86 -35.83 -4.28
N ARG A 128 17.62 -36.28 -4.53
CA ARG A 128 17.33 -37.66 -4.91
C ARG A 128 17.34 -37.84 -6.44
N PRO A 129 17.84 -38.98 -6.96
CA PRO A 129 17.82 -39.24 -8.40
C PRO A 129 16.39 -39.23 -8.97
N GLY A 130 16.15 -38.47 -10.03
CA GLY A 130 14.84 -38.40 -10.71
C GLY A 130 13.74 -37.67 -9.92
N VAL A 131 14.03 -37.10 -8.74
CA VAL A 131 13.05 -36.41 -7.90
C VAL A 131 13.33 -34.91 -7.90
N ARG A 132 12.28 -34.10 -8.12
CA ARG A 132 12.37 -32.64 -8.12
C ARG A 132 12.70 -32.12 -6.71
N LEU A 133 13.58 -31.12 -6.65
CA LEU A 133 13.95 -30.45 -5.41
C LEU A 133 13.57 -28.97 -5.47
N VAL A 134 13.03 -28.45 -4.36
CA VAL A 134 12.61 -27.05 -4.24
C VAL A 134 13.21 -26.44 -2.99
N VAL A 135 13.93 -25.32 -3.13
CA VAL A 135 14.31 -24.49 -1.99
C VAL A 135 13.30 -23.34 -1.88
N SER A 136 12.59 -23.24 -0.77
CA SER A 136 11.51 -22.28 -0.55
C SER A 136 11.78 -21.42 0.69
N LEU A 137 11.41 -20.15 0.63
CA LEU A 137 11.39 -19.27 1.81
C LEU A 137 10.40 -18.12 1.64
N PHE A 138 10.11 -17.44 2.75
CA PHE A 138 9.53 -16.10 2.72
C PHE A 138 10.50 -15.10 3.37
N ALA A 139 10.63 -13.92 2.78
CA ALA A 139 11.51 -12.86 3.24
C ALA A 139 10.69 -11.71 3.83
N ARG A 140 10.75 -11.54 5.15
CA ARG A 140 10.10 -10.48 5.93
C ARG A 140 11.06 -9.98 7.02
N ALA A 141 11.19 -8.67 7.18
CA ALA A 141 12.00 -8.10 8.25
C ALA A 141 11.26 -8.19 9.59
N GLN A 142 11.96 -8.64 10.64
CA GLN A 142 11.53 -8.57 12.03
C GLN A 142 12.74 -8.21 12.88
N ASN A 143 12.51 -7.66 14.07
CA ASN A 143 13.58 -7.21 14.97
C ASN A 143 14.50 -8.37 15.40
N GLN A 144 13.90 -9.54 15.65
CA GLN A 144 14.59 -10.77 16.02
C GLN A 144 13.71 -11.98 15.72
N TYR A 145 14.34 -13.11 15.39
CA TYR A 145 13.73 -14.41 15.15
C TYR A 145 14.27 -15.50 16.09
N LEU A 146 15.59 -15.49 16.35
CA LEU A 146 16.27 -16.56 17.09
C LEU A 146 16.99 -16.09 18.36
N PHE A 147 17.39 -14.81 18.41
CA PHE A 147 18.24 -14.30 19.49
C PHE A 147 17.54 -13.17 20.25
N PRO A 148 16.83 -13.47 21.36
CA PRO A 148 16.21 -12.45 22.20
C PRO A 148 17.22 -11.42 22.72
N GLY A 149 16.80 -10.17 22.87
CA GLY A 149 17.64 -9.05 23.32
C GLY A 149 18.67 -8.58 22.28
N SER A 150 18.96 -9.35 21.23
CA SER A 150 19.99 -8.98 20.23
C SER A 150 19.69 -7.68 19.46
N ILE A 151 18.43 -7.22 19.44
CA ILE A 151 18.06 -5.92 18.85
C ILE A 151 18.61 -4.72 19.63
N GLU A 152 18.85 -4.90 20.94
CA GLU A 152 19.42 -3.85 21.79
C GLU A 152 20.91 -3.64 21.52
N ASN A 153 21.58 -4.64 20.92
CA ASN A 153 22.97 -4.53 20.49
C ASN A 153 23.08 -3.53 19.32
N PRO A 154 23.77 -2.38 19.49
CA PRO A 154 23.94 -1.39 18.42
C PRO A 154 24.72 -1.93 17.21
N GLY A 155 25.46 -3.02 17.38
CA GLY A 155 26.16 -3.73 16.30
C GLY A 155 25.24 -4.54 15.39
N LYS A 156 23.98 -4.80 15.78
CA LYS A 156 23.01 -5.53 14.95
C LYS A 156 22.37 -4.60 13.93
N HIS A 157 22.62 -4.86 12.65
CA HIS A 157 21.99 -4.14 11.55
C HIS A 157 20.85 -4.96 10.93
N VAL A 158 19.60 -4.58 11.20
CA VAL A 158 18.41 -5.22 10.64
C VAL A 158 18.08 -4.61 9.27
N LEU A 159 17.92 -5.45 8.24
CA LEU A 159 17.49 -5.01 6.92
C LEU A 159 15.98 -4.73 6.90
N ASP A 160 15.55 -3.75 6.09
CA ASP A 160 14.14 -3.56 5.78
C ASP A 160 13.59 -4.68 4.87
N ASP A 161 12.27 -4.76 4.72
CA ASP A 161 11.63 -5.82 3.92
C ASP A 161 12.21 -5.88 2.49
N ARG A 162 12.40 -4.73 1.84
CA ARG A 162 12.97 -4.66 0.47
C ARG A 162 14.43 -5.10 0.43
N GLY A 163 15.24 -4.67 1.39
CA GLY A 163 16.63 -5.05 1.53
C GLY A 163 16.80 -6.54 1.77
N LEU A 164 15.94 -7.12 2.61
CA LEU A 164 15.98 -8.54 2.95
C LEU A 164 15.57 -9.43 1.76
N ILE A 165 14.55 -9.05 0.99
CA ILE A 165 14.18 -9.76 -0.25
C ILE A 165 15.37 -9.79 -1.22
N LYS A 166 16.04 -8.64 -1.45
CA LYS A 166 17.24 -8.57 -2.30
C LYS A 166 18.38 -9.41 -1.74
N TRP A 167 18.54 -9.43 -0.42
CA TRP A 167 19.59 -10.20 0.25
C TRP A 167 19.40 -11.70 0.02
N TRP A 168 18.20 -12.24 0.23
CA TRP A 168 17.88 -13.64 -0.06
C TRP A 168 18.00 -13.99 -1.53
N CYS A 169 17.61 -13.09 -2.45
CA CYS A 169 17.83 -13.32 -3.88
C CYS A 169 19.32 -13.51 -4.19
N ARG A 170 20.21 -12.75 -3.54
CA ARG A 170 21.68 -12.90 -3.67
C ARG A 170 22.26 -14.10 -2.93
N VAL A 171 21.52 -14.71 -2.00
CA VAL A 171 21.88 -16.01 -1.39
C VAL A 171 21.56 -17.15 -2.37
N PHE A 172 20.42 -17.06 -3.06
CA PHE A 172 19.95 -18.11 -3.99
C PHE A 172 20.67 -18.06 -5.35
N ASP A 173 21.02 -16.88 -5.85
CA ASP A 173 21.60 -16.71 -7.20
C ASP A 173 22.84 -17.56 -7.48
N PRO A 174 23.82 -17.71 -6.55
CA PRO A 174 24.95 -18.61 -6.79
C PRO A 174 24.53 -20.08 -6.88
N ILE A 175 23.60 -20.53 -6.02
CA ILE A 175 23.08 -21.92 -6.05
C ILE A 175 22.38 -22.18 -7.37
N LEU A 176 21.51 -21.26 -7.80
CA LEU A 176 20.81 -21.31 -9.09
C LEU A 176 21.79 -21.47 -10.26
N ARG A 177 22.90 -20.71 -10.25
CA ARG A 177 23.86 -20.67 -11.35
C ARG A 177 24.83 -21.84 -11.40
N GLU A 178 24.85 -22.72 -10.40
CA GLU A 178 25.51 -24.02 -10.48
C GLU A 178 24.78 -24.98 -11.44
N TYR A 179 23.50 -24.71 -11.73
CA TYR A 179 22.66 -25.51 -12.61
C TYR A 179 22.46 -24.84 -13.97
N GLU A 180 22.15 -25.67 -14.97
CA GLU A 180 21.92 -25.22 -16.34
C GLU A 180 20.64 -24.38 -16.47
N PRO A 181 20.59 -23.43 -17.43
CA PRO A 181 19.40 -22.64 -17.71
C PRO A 181 18.29 -23.49 -18.36
N GLU A 182 17.04 -23.10 -18.09
CA GLU A 182 15.85 -23.76 -18.66
C GLU A 182 15.16 -22.85 -19.69
N SER A 183 14.58 -23.46 -20.72
CA SER A 183 13.70 -22.78 -21.67
C SER A 183 12.35 -22.43 -21.03
N GLY A 184 11.85 -21.23 -21.32
CA GLY A 184 10.58 -20.72 -20.80
C GLY A 184 9.31 -21.19 -21.51
N SER A 185 9.41 -21.96 -22.60
CA SER A 185 8.25 -22.43 -23.37
C SER A 185 7.71 -23.78 -22.85
N HIS A 186 6.37 -23.88 -22.72
CA HIS A 186 5.71 -25.15 -22.41
C HIS A 186 5.76 -26.14 -23.59
N GLU A 187 5.78 -25.64 -24.83
CA GLU A 187 6.07 -26.42 -26.03
C GLU A 187 7.57 -26.32 -26.34
N LYS A 188 8.28 -27.43 -26.14
CA LYS A 188 9.73 -27.50 -26.38
C LYS A 188 10.03 -28.25 -27.66
N GLY A 189 10.95 -27.72 -28.46
CA GLY A 189 11.59 -28.48 -29.53
C GLY A 189 12.32 -29.71 -28.97
N LEU A 190 12.50 -30.73 -29.81
CA LEU A 190 13.14 -32.00 -29.42
C LEU A 190 14.55 -31.78 -28.83
N LEU A 191 15.28 -30.80 -29.34
CA LEU A 191 16.66 -30.47 -28.94
C LEU A 191 16.76 -29.91 -27.51
N ASP A 192 15.89 -28.98 -27.12
CA ASP A 192 15.88 -28.41 -25.77
C ASP A 192 15.50 -29.46 -24.73
N ARG A 193 14.57 -30.37 -25.06
CA ARG A 193 14.23 -31.52 -24.19
C ARG A 193 15.41 -32.44 -23.97
N THR A 194 16.16 -32.78 -25.02
CA THR A 194 17.34 -33.63 -24.88
C THR A 194 18.47 -32.95 -24.11
N MET A 195 18.66 -31.65 -24.29
CA MET A 195 19.75 -30.91 -23.65
C MET A 195 19.50 -30.68 -22.16
N GLU A 196 18.27 -30.29 -21.80
CA GLU A 196 17.88 -30.05 -20.41
C GLU A 196 17.69 -31.36 -19.63
N SER A 197 17.28 -32.45 -20.29
CA SER A 197 17.19 -33.75 -19.62
C SER A 197 18.56 -34.37 -19.33
N ALA A 198 19.60 -33.99 -20.08
CA ALA A 198 20.94 -34.56 -19.92
C ALA A 198 21.70 -34.03 -18.69
N LYS A 199 21.35 -32.85 -18.17
CA LYS A 199 22.05 -32.18 -17.07
C LYS A 199 21.03 -31.65 -16.04
N SER A 200 21.47 -31.39 -14.82
CA SER A 200 20.61 -30.73 -13.84
C SER A 200 20.37 -29.26 -14.21
N SER A 201 19.11 -28.85 -14.24
CA SER A 201 18.68 -27.48 -14.57
C SER A 201 17.93 -26.82 -13.42
N ALA A 202 17.92 -25.49 -13.37
CA ALA A 202 17.19 -24.78 -12.31
C ALA A 202 16.71 -23.39 -12.71
N THR A 203 15.57 -23.00 -12.13
CA THR A 203 14.92 -21.69 -12.29
C THR A 203 14.43 -21.15 -10.94
N ALA A 204 14.65 -19.85 -10.69
CA ALA A 204 14.18 -19.16 -9.50
C ALA A 204 12.91 -18.35 -9.78
N PHE A 205 11.97 -18.40 -8.84
CA PHE A 205 10.65 -17.79 -8.89
C PHE A 205 10.47 -16.88 -7.70
N LEU A 206 10.01 -15.64 -7.93
CA LEU A 206 9.76 -14.65 -6.88
C LEU A 206 8.38 -14.03 -7.06
N ILE A 207 7.59 -14.03 -5.99
CA ILE A 207 6.37 -13.23 -5.87
C ILE A 207 6.52 -12.27 -4.71
N VAL A 208 6.20 -11.00 -4.94
CA VAL A 208 6.09 -9.99 -3.89
C VAL A 208 4.68 -9.42 -3.98
N PRO A 209 3.71 -9.87 -3.15
CA PRO A 209 2.35 -9.38 -3.24
C PRO A 209 2.30 -7.87 -3.03
N GLY A 210 1.52 -7.18 -3.88
CA GLY A 210 1.44 -5.71 -3.89
C GLY A 210 2.41 -5.03 -4.85
N CYS A 211 3.44 -5.74 -5.34
CA CYS A 211 4.31 -5.29 -6.42
C CYS A 211 3.86 -5.87 -7.77
N ASP A 212 3.86 -5.04 -8.82
CA ASP A 212 3.66 -5.53 -10.18
C ASP A 212 4.91 -6.25 -10.71
N ARG A 213 4.79 -6.94 -11.85
CA ARG A 213 5.92 -7.69 -12.45
C ARG A 213 7.15 -6.82 -12.71
N PHE A 214 7.00 -5.54 -13.02
CA PHE A 214 8.12 -4.64 -13.28
C PHE A 214 8.83 -4.23 -11.99
N GLU A 215 8.05 -3.95 -10.95
CA GLU A 215 8.58 -3.67 -9.62
C GLU A 215 9.26 -4.91 -9.02
N THR A 216 8.69 -6.11 -9.20
CA THR A 216 9.29 -7.37 -8.71
C THR A 216 10.67 -7.63 -9.33
N ARG A 217 10.86 -7.28 -10.62
CA ARG A 217 12.18 -7.40 -11.29
C ARG A 217 13.28 -6.55 -10.65
N ASN A 218 12.94 -5.48 -9.92
CA ASN A 218 13.93 -4.66 -9.22
C ASN A 218 14.53 -5.37 -8.00
N PHE A 219 13.95 -6.48 -7.55
CA PHE A 219 14.53 -7.32 -6.49
C PHE A 219 15.53 -8.35 -7.03
N PHE A 220 15.53 -8.61 -8.34
CA PHE A 220 16.43 -9.59 -8.93
C PHE A 220 17.90 -9.20 -8.76
N PRO A 221 18.81 -10.18 -8.62
CA PRO A 221 20.24 -9.95 -8.64
C PRO A 221 20.68 -9.27 -9.95
N SER A 222 21.78 -8.52 -9.91
CA SER A 222 22.30 -7.81 -11.11
C SER A 222 22.68 -8.76 -12.24
N THR A 223 23.01 -10.01 -11.91
CA THR A 223 23.31 -11.09 -12.85
C THR A 223 22.12 -11.41 -13.76
N ALA A 224 20.88 -11.20 -13.30
CA ALA A 224 19.67 -11.42 -14.08
C ALA A 224 19.53 -10.51 -15.31
N LYS A 225 20.28 -9.40 -15.37
CA LYS A 225 20.32 -8.50 -16.53
C LYS A 225 21.09 -9.08 -17.72
N PHE A 226 21.94 -10.07 -17.47
CA PHE A 226 22.79 -10.71 -18.47
C PHE A 226 22.25 -12.08 -18.91
N ASP A 227 21.14 -12.53 -18.31
CA ASP A 227 20.48 -13.76 -18.72
C ASP A 227 19.77 -13.54 -20.07
N ASP A 228 19.75 -14.58 -20.90
CA ASP A 228 19.05 -14.56 -22.18
C ASP A 228 17.53 -14.45 -21.98
N GLN A 229 16.83 -13.73 -22.85
CA GLN A 229 15.39 -13.50 -22.73
C GLN A 229 14.59 -14.80 -22.85
N GLU A 230 15.05 -15.75 -23.66
CA GLU A 230 14.40 -17.06 -23.86
C GLU A 230 14.71 -18.06 -22.73
N ARG A 231 15.75 -17.79 -21.93
CA ARG A 231 16.26 -18.66 -20.86
C ARG A 231 16.52 -17.89 -19.56
N SER A 232 15.54 -17.06 -19.19
CA SER A 232 15.60 -16.25 -17.97
C SER A 232 15.72 -17.14 -16.74
N ARG A 233 16.73 -16.89 -15.88
CA ARG A 233 16.94 -17.66 -14.65
C ARG A 233 16.00 -17.25 -13.51
N TRP A 234 15.46 -16.04 -13.59
CA TRP A 234 14.58 -15.43 -12.61
C TRP A 234 13.22 -15.10 -13.22
N LEU A 235 12.13 -15.57 -12.60
CA LEU A 235 10.75 -15.38 -13.06
C LEU A 235 9.86 -14.77 -11.97
N THR A 236 8.92 -13.92 -12.36
CA THR A 236 8.02 -13.19 -11.43
C THR A 236 6.67 -13.90 -11.28
N SER A 237 6.67 -15.22 -11.08
CA SER A 237 5.46 -16.06 -11.11
C SER A 237 5.56 -17.21 -10.12
N TYR A 238 4.44 -17.88 -9.83
CA TYR A 238 4.41 -19.08 -8.99
C TYR A 238 4.57 -20.33 -9.87
N PRO A 239 5.49 -21.27 -9.54
CA PRO A 239 5.76 -22.45 -10.37
C PRO A 239 4.71 -23.57 -10.21
N LEU A 240 3.45 -23.27 -10.51
CA LEU A 240 2.30 -24.15 -10.28
C LEU A 240 2.47 -25.55 -10.88
N HIS A 241 2.80 -25.64 -12.18
CA HIS A 241 2.93 -26.92 -12.89
C HIS A 241 4.05 -27.81 -12.36
N GLN A 242 5.06 -27.22 -11.71
CA GLN A 242 6.20 -27.95 -11.19
C GLN A 242 5.99 -28.44 -9.75
N LEU A 243 5.08 -27.81 -9.01
CA LEU A 243 4.78 -28.14 -7.62
C LEU A 243 3.54 -29.01 -7.46
N CYS A 244 2.53 -28.82 -8.31
CA CYS A 244 1.23 -29.47 -8.18
C CYS A 244 0.94 -30.40 -9.35
N ASP A 245 0.41 -31.57 -9.04
CA ASP A 245 0.06 -32.61 -10.00
C ASP A 245 -1.25 -32.30 -10.74
N ASN A 246 -2.23 -31.69 -10.07
CA ASN A 246 -3.48 -31.24 -10.68
C ASN A 246 -3.63 -29.72 -10.56
N THR A 247 -3.35 -29.01 -11.64
CA THR A 247 -3.45 -27.53 -11.68
C THR A 247 -4.89 -27.01 -11.63
N LYS A 248 -5.89 -27.88 -11.80
CA LYS A 248 -7.31 -27.54 -11.70
C LYS A 248 -7.91 -27.86 -10.32
N ALA A 249 -7.11 -28.39 -9.39
CA ALA A 249 -7.57 -28.62 -8.03
C ALA A 249 -7.96 -27.29 -7.34
N PRO A 250 -8.80 -27.32 -6.29
CA PRO A 250 -9.16 -26.11 -5.56
C PRO A 250 -7.93 -25.36 -5.05
N PRO A 251 -7.93 -24.01 -5.00
CA PRO A 251 -6.75 -23.21 -4.65
C PRO A 251 -6.08 -23.60 -3.32
N ARG A 252 -6.85 -24.09 -2.33
CA ARG A 252 -6.35 -24.59 -1.05
C ARG A 252 -5.35 -25.76 -1.15
N CYS A 253 -5.40 -26.51 -2.24
CA CYS A 253 -4.55 -27.65 -2.54
C CYS A 253 -3.28 -27.26 -3.32
N LEU A 254 -3.22 -26.03 -3.85
CA LEU A 254 -2.17 -25.59 -4.77
C LEU A 254 -0.99 -24.87 -4.09
N ILE A 255 -1.12 -24.57 -2.80
CA ILE A 255 -0.17 -23.71 -2.06
C ILE A 255 0.40 -24.50 -0.87
N PRO A 256 1.74 -24.55 -0.72
CA PRO A 256 2.36 -25.27 0.39
C PRO A 256 2.17 -24.52 1.71
N ARG A 257 1.92 -25.27 2.78
CA ARG A 257 1.73 -24.80 4.15
C ARG A 257 3.00 -25.02 4.96
N PHE A 258 3.72 -23.94 5.21
CA PHE A 258 4.91 -23.96 6.06
C PHE A 258 4.65 -23.33 7.45
N PRO A 259 5.42 -23.71 8.47
CA PRO A 259 5.37 -23.09 9.80
C PRO A 259 5.67 -21.59 9.75
N ASP A 260 4.99 -20.81 10.60
CA ASP A 260 5.18 -19.36 10.78
C ASP A 260 5.12 -18.50 9.50
N ASP A 261 4.56 -19.05 8.41
CA ASP A 261 4.52 -18.40 7.11
C ASP A 261 3.27 -17.52 6.95
N PRO A 262 3.41 -16.26 6.51
CA PRO A 262 2.27 -15.37 6.23
C PRO A 262 1.22 -15.96 5.28
N LYS A 263 1.65 -16.76 4.27
CA LYS A 263 0.71 -17.39 3.34
C LYS A 263 -0.05 -18.53 4.00
N THR A 264 0.58 -19.30 4.89
CA THR A 264 -0.10 -20.36 5.66
C THR A 264 -1.13 -19.78 6.61
N ARG A 265 -0.82 -18.67 7.29
CA ARG A 265 -1.78 -17.97 8.14
C ARG A 265 -3.00 -17.52 7.35
N PHE A 266 -2.80 -17.00 6.14
CA PHE A 266 -3.92 -16.64 5.26
C PHE A 266 -4.72 -17.87 4.78
N LEU A 267 -4.04 -18.98 4.47
CA LEU A 267 -4.71 -20.24 4.11
C LEU A 267 -5.61 -20.78 5.22
N VAL A 268 -5.19 -20.67 6.48
CA VAL A 268 -5.99 -21.08 7.64
C VAL A 268 -7.25 -20.21 7.76
N ASP A 269 -7.12 -18.89 7.67
CA ASP A 269 -8.28 -17.98 7.71
C ASP A 269 -9.29 -18.27 6.58
N LEU A 270 -8.81 -18.65 5.40
CA LEU A 270 -9.67 -19.01 4.27
C LEU A 270 -10.32 -20.39 4.45
N ASP A 271 -9.61 -21.35 5.04
CA ASP A 271 -10.18 -22.66 5.36
C ASP A 271 -11.27 -22.56 6.44
N ASP A 272 -11.19 -21.59 7.35
CA ASP A 272 -12.25 -21.31 8.35
C ASP A 272 -13.56 -20.80 7.71
N GLU A 273 -13.53 -20.35 6.45
CA GLU A 273 -14.73 -20.01 5.68
C GLU A 273 -15.49 -21.24 5.16
N LEU A 274 -14.87 -22.43 5.20
CA LEU A 274 -15.48 -23.66 4.70
C LEU A 274 -16.61 -24.12 5.63
N PRO A 275 -17.71 -24.68 5.09
CA PRO A 275 -18.82 -25.17 5.90
C PRO A 275 -18.34 -26.26 6.87
N LYS A 276 -18.78 -26.15 8.14
CA LYS A 276 -18.43 -27.13 9.18
C LYS A 276 -19.00 -28.50 8.81
N GLN A 277 -18.21 -29.55 9.02
CA GLN A 277 -18.36 -30.97 8.67
C GLN A 277 -19.73 -31.68 8.86
N ARG A 278 -20.78 -31.03 9.38
CA ARG A 278 -22.12 -31.64 9.60
C ARG A 278 -23.07 -31.55 8.40
N GLU A 279 -22.71 -30.85 7.33
CA GLU A 279 -23.52 -30.69 6.09
C GLU A 279 -22.85 -31.37 4.88
N LEU A 280 -22.36 -32.60 5.06
CA LEU A 280 -21.62 -33.36 4.06
C LEU A 280 -22.55 -33.97 2.98
N SER A 281 -22.90 -33.17 1.97
CA SER A 281 -23.31 -33.70 0.66
C SER A 281 -22.61 -33.02 -0.52
N GLU A 282 -21.96 -31.86 -0.35
CA GLU A 282 -21.23 -31.17 -1.42
C GLU A 282 -19.89 -30.60 -0.93
N ASN A 283 -18.89 -31.47 -0.77
CA ASN A 283 -17.57 -31.07 -0.30
C ASN A 283 -16.70 -30.56 -1.48
N ILE A 284 -17.00 -29.36 -1.98
CA ILE A 284 -16.33 -28.81 -3.18
C ILE A 284 -14.93 -28.25 -2.85
N GLY A 285 -14.60 -28.03 -1.57
CA GLY A 285 -13.27 -27.57 -1.13
C GLY A 285 -12.88 -26.17 -1.64
N GLN A 286 -13.87 -25.34 -2.00
CA GLN A 286 -13.68 -23.98 -2.51
C GLN A 286 -13.96 -22.96 -1.40
N TRP A 287 -13.06 -22.00 -1.22
CA TRP A 287 -13.27 -20.90 -0.29
C TRP A 287 -14.38 -19.96 -0.73
N ARG A 288 -14.97 -19.22 0.22
CA ARG A 288 -16.06 -18.28 -0.08
C ARG A 288 -15.51 -17.02 -0.75
N SER A 289 -14.43 -16.45 -0.21
CA SER A 289 -13.88 -15.17 -0.65
C SER A 289 -12.85 -15.27 -1.79
N VAL A 290 -12.16 -16.42 -1.94
CA VAL A 290 -11.09 -16.62 -2.92
C VAL A 290 -11.37 -17.83 -3.81
N LYS A 291 -11.50 -17.61 -5.12
CA LYS A 291 -11.89 -18.65 -6.10
C LYS A 291 -10.75 -19.17 -6.96
N SER A 292 -9.66 -18.41 -7.08
CA SER A 292 -8.51 -18.78 -7.91
C SER A 292 -7.17 -18.51 -7.22
N LEU A 293 -6.11 -19.12 -7.75
CA LEU A 293 -4.75 -18.90 -7.26
C LEU A 293 -4.27 -17.46 -7.53
N ASP A 294 -4.66 -16.86 -8.65
CA ASP A 294 -4.34 -15.46 -8.95
C ASP A 294 -5.03 -14.51 -7.94
N GLN A 295 -6.29 -14.79 -7.61
CA GLN A 295 -7.02 -14.04 -6.59
C GLN A 295 -6.41 -14.23 -5.20
N PHE A 296 -5.90 -15.43 -4.88
CA PHE A 296 -5.16 -15.65 -3.63
C PHE A 296 -3.96 -14.70 -3.51
N TRP A 297 -3.12 -14.61 -4.55
CA TRP A 297 -1.95 -13.71 -4.53
C TRP A 297 -2.33 -12.22 -4.56
N GLU A 298 -3.44 -11.84 -5.21
CA GLU A 298 -3.99 -10.49 -5.12
C GLU A 298 -4.44 -10.18 -3.68
N MET A 299 -5.22 -11.08 -3.06
CA MET A 299 -5.72 -10.90 -1.70
C MET A 299 -4.61 -10.92 -0.64
N MET A 300 -3.54 -11.68 -0.88
CA MET A 300 -2.35 -11.70 -0.01
C MET A 300 -1.70 -10.32 0.12
N SER A 301 -1.80 -9.46 -0.89
CA SER A 301 -1.26 -8.09 -0.84
C SER A 301 -1.98 -7.17 0.14
N PHE A 302 -3.21 -7.51 0.56
CA PHE A 302 -3.99 -6.73 1.51
C PHE A 302 -3.84 -7.20 2.95
N ARG A 303 -3.09 -8.28 3.18
CA ARG A 303 -2.81 -8.79 4.53
C ARG A 303 -1.87 -7.86 5.28
N GLN A 304 -1.94 -7.87 6.61
CA GLN A 304 -1.13 -7.00 7.48
C GLN A 304 0.37 -7.12 7.18
N GLU A 305 0.83 -8.32 6.82
CA GLU A 305 2.22 -8.59 6.51
C GLU A 305 2.69 -7.96 5.19
N CYS A 306 1.78 -7.67 4.25
CA CYS A 306 2.07 -7.15 2.90
C CYS A 306 1.49 -5.74 2.63
N SER A 307 0.94 -5.08 3.66
CA SER A 307 0.28 -3.77 3.55
C SER A 307 0.87 -2.75 4.52
N ALA A 308 0.39 -1.50 4.49
CA ALA A 308 0.87 -0.41 5.36
C ALA A 308 2.40 -0.18 5.30
N GLY A 309 3.00 -0.32 4.11
CA GLY A 309 4.44 -0.14 3.89
C GLY A 309 5.31 -1.38 4.15
N ARG A 310 4.71 -2.49 4.62
CA ARG A 310 5.36 -3.79 4.77
C ARG A 310 5.33 -4.58 3.46
N LEU A 311 6.34 -5.41 3.21
CA LEU A 311 6.41 -6.33 2.08
C LEU A 311 6.88 -7.71 2.52
N VAL A 312 6.41 -8.75 1.83
CA VAL A 312 6.92 -10.12 1.96
C VAL A 312 7.27 -10.64 0.58
N GLY A 313 8.48 -11.18 0.42
CA GLY A 313 8.86 -11.88 -0.80
C GLY A 313 8.79 -13.39 -0.62
N PHE A 314 8.00 -14.07 -1.44
CA PHE A 314 7.95 -15.53 -1.50
C PHE A 314 8.85 -16.02 -2.61
N LEU A 315 9.81 -16.88 -2.27
CA LEU A 315 10.89 -17.29 -3.16
C LEU A 315 10.91 -18.81 -3.29
N TRP A 316 11.01 -19.31 -4.52
CA TRP A 316 11.16 -20.73 -4.84
C TRP A 316 12.30 -20.92 -5.84
N LEU A 317 13.29 -21.73 -5.49
CA LEU A 317 14.31 -22.21 -6.42
C LEU A 317 13.99 -23.66 -6.75
N ILE A 318 13.65 -23.95 -8.00
CA ILE A 318 13.33 -25.32 -8.44
C ILE A 318 14.54 -25.88 -9.17
N VAL A 319 14.98 -27.06 -8.72
CA VAL A 319 16.03 -27.85 -9.34
C VAL A 319 15.40 -29.10 -9.95
N ASN A 320 15.56 -29.26 -11.26
CA ASN A 320 15.18 -30.44 -12.01
C ASN A 320 16.44 -31.32 -12.19
N PRO A 321 16.49 -32.54 -11.62
CA PRO A 321 17.64 -33.42 -11.78
C PRO A 321 17.73 -33.99 -13.21
N PRO A 322 18.86 -34.63 -13.56
CA PRO A 322 19.02 -35.27 -14.86
C PRO A 322 17.91 -36.31 -15.07
N GLY A 323 17.35 -36.34 -16.28
CA GLY A 323 16.18 -37.13 -16.63
C GLY A 323 14.85 -36.40 -16.47
N LEU A 324 14.81 -35.24 -15.80
CA LEU A 324 13.61 -34.45 -15.58
C LEU A 324 13.77 -33.05 -16.17
N VAL A 325 12.74 -32.56 -16.86
CA VAL A 325 12.72 -31.20 -17.43
C VAL A 325 11.56 -30.40 -16.84
N ASN A 326 11.67 -29.07 -16.84
CA ASN A 326 10.66 -28.19 -16.22
C ASN A 326 9.23 -28.33 -16.83
N SER A 327 9.10 -28.83 -18.06
CA SER A 327 7.82 -29.06 -18.72
C SER A 327 7.11 -30.34 -18.23
N VAL A 328 7.82 -31.21 -17.51
CA VAL A 328 7.21 -32.40 -16.90
C VAL A 328 6.43 -31.95 -15.66
N GLN A 329 5.11 -32.12 -15.75
CA GLN A 329 4.18 -31.84 -14.65
C GLN A 329 4.45 -32.77 -13.48
N MET A 330 4.18 -32.29 -12.27
CA MET A 330 4.31 -33.08 -11.05
C MET A 330 3.40 -34.31 -11.08
N THR A 331 3.83 -35.42 -10.48
CA THR A 331 3.03 -36.65 -10.35
C THR A 331 2.45 -36.78 -8.94
N SER A 332 1.21 -37.26 -8.83
CA SER A 332 0.56 -37.51 -7.53
C SER A 332 1.03 -38.82 -6.90
N SER A 333 1.26 -38.81 -5.59
CA SER A 333 1.44 -40.02 -4.78
C SER A 333 0.23 -40.33 -3.89
N ARG A 334 -0.92 -39.69 -4.12
CA ARG A 334 -2.11 -39.80 -3.26
C ARG A 334 -2.94 -41.04 -3.61
N PRO A 335 -3.38 -41.84 -2.62
CA PRO A 335 -4.30 -42.94 -2.86
C PRO A 335 -5.74 -42.41 -3.09
N VAL A 336 -6.41 -42.96 -4.12
CA VAL A 336 -7.81 -42.63 -4.47
C VAL A 336 -8.76 -43.49 -3.65
N LEU A 337 -9.73 -42.89 -2.96
CA LEU A 337 -10.78 -43.60 -2.23
C LEU A 337 -11.72 -44.30 -3.24
N LYS A 338 -11.70 -45.64 -3.28
CA LYS A 338 -12.73 -46.43 -3.99
C LYS A 338 -13.97 -46.57 -3.12
N ASP A 339 -15.14 -46.23 -3.66
CA ASP A 339 -16.45 -46.40 -3.02
C ASP A 339 -16.65 -47.84 -2.53
N LYS A 340 -16.96 -47.99 -1.23
CA LYS A 340 -17.50 -49.23 -0.66
C LYS A 340 -18.95 -49.40 -1.12
N ALA A 341 -19.17 -50.21 -2.15
CA ALA A 341 -20.48 -50.76 -2.47
C ALA A 341 -20.44 -52.29 -2.45
N THR A 342 -21.08 -52.84 -1.40
CA THR A 342 -21.79 -54.13 -1.30
C THR A 342 -21.09 -55.42 -1.73
N ASP A 343 -20.76 -56.23 -0.71
CA ASP A 343 -20.63 -57.68 -0.79
C ASP A 343 -21.86 -58.35 -1.44
N ASN A 344 -21.61 -59.29 -2.34
CA ASN A 344 -22.48 -60.43 -2.60
C ASN A 344 -21.59 -61.64 -2.95
N PRO A 345 -21.74 -62.81 -2.29
CA PRO A 345 -20.88 -63.96 -2.54
C PRO A 345 -21.50 -64.81 -3.67
N THR A 346 -20.74 -65.10 -4.72
CA THR A 346 -21.05 -66.24 -5.59
C THR A 346 -19.81 -66.79 -6.30
N THR A 347 -19.86 -68.09 -6.51
CA THR A 347 -18.79 -69.08 -6.58
C THR A 347 -18.19 -69.29 -7.99
N SER A 348 -16.92 -69.75 -7.97
CA SER A 348 -16.24 -70.69 -8.89
C SER A 348 -15.62 -70.18 -10.21
N GLY A 349 -14.34 -70.54 -10.41
CA GLY A 349 -13.65 -70.51 -11.72
C GLY A 349 -12.12 -70.46 -11.64
N SER A 350 -11.47 -71.63 -11.67
CA SER A 350 -10.01 -71.83 -11.65
C SER A 350 -9.32 -71.40 -12.97
N GLY A 351 -8.09 -70.86 -12.91
CA GLY A 351 -7.10 -71.08 -13.97
C GLY A 351 -6.04 -70.02 -14.27
N LYS A 352 -4.84 -70.23 -13.70
CA LYS A 352 -3.47 -70.04 -14.26
C LYS A 352 -2.91 -68.64 -14.60
N ASN A 353 -1.91 -68.28 -13.78
CA ASN A 353 -0.63 -67.60 -14.03
C ASN A 353 -0.35 -67.01 -15.44
N ALA A 354 -0.09 -65.70 -15.45
CA ALA A 354 0.98 -65.09 -16.24
C ALA A 354 1.72 -64.09 -15.34
N GLU A 355 3.03 -64.26 -15.21
CA GLU A 355 3.94 -63.38 -14.48
C GLU A 355 3.87 -61.95 -15.01
N ALA A 356 3.60 -61.01 -14.11
CA ALA A 356 4.04 -59.63 -14.24
C ALA A 356 4.94 -59.33 -13.04
N THR A 357 6.22 -59.16 -13.31
CA THR A 357 7.28 -58.78 -12.37
C THR A 357 6.91 -57.53 -11.56
N PRO A 358 7.15 -57.51 -10.24
CA PRO A 358 6.94 -56.33 -9.42
C PRO A 358 8.05 -55.30 -9.69
N HIS A 359 7.72 -54.19 -10.34
CA HIS A 359 8.63 -53.04 -10.41
C HIS A 359 8.60 -52.30 -9.05
N SER A 360 9.59 -52.66 -8.22
CA SER A 360 10.19 -51.94 -7.08
C SER A 360 9.44 -50.74 -6.48
N ASP A 361 9.05 -50.91 -5.22
CA ASP A 361 8.66 -49.88 -4.27
C ASP A 361 9.69 -48.72 -4.21
N THR A 362 9.30 -47.53 -4.66
CA THR A 362 10.03 -46.29 -4.34
C THR A 362 9.69 -45.87 -2.92
N ASN A 363 10.39 -46.44 -1.94
CA ASN A 363 10.33 -45.97 -0.55
C ASN A 363 10.61 -44.46 -0.52
N ALA A 364 9.68 -43.68 0.05
CA ALA A 364 9.85 -42.23 0.26
C ALA A 364 11.05 -41.88 1.17
N PHE A 365 11.64 -42.89 1.81
CA PHE A 365 12.67 -42.76 2.82
C PHE A 365 14.08 -42.99 2.26
N TYR A 366 14.74 -41.91 1.86
CA TYR A 366 16.19 -41.88 1.64
C TYR A 366 16.80 -40.79 2.53
N TRP A 367 17.45 -41.20 3.61
CA TRP A 367 18.14 -40.30 4.54
C TRP A 367 19.65 -40.51 4.46
N PRO A 368 20.40 -39.63 3.79
CA PRO A 368 21.84 -39.77 3.62
C PRO A 368 22.57 -39.45 4.93
N GLN A 369 23.57 -40.25 5.29
CA GLN A 369 24.42 -39.97 6.46
C GLN A 369 25.18 -38.64 6.30
N ALA A 370 25.58 -38.30 5.07
CA ALA A 370 26.30 -37.06 4.76
C ALA A 370 25.49 -35.78 4.98
N GLY A 371 24.15 -35.85 5.06
CA GLY A 371 23.28 -34.69 5.31
C GLY A 371 23.01 -34.43 6.79
N ARG A 372 23.41 -35.35 7.69
CA ARG A 372 23.17 -35.27 9.13
C ARG A 372 24.04 -34.20 9.79
N GLY A 373 23.50 -33.56 10.82
CA GLY A 373 24.29 -32.68 11.67
C GLY A 373 25.33 -33.41 12.51
N HIS A 374 26.21 -32.65 13.15
CA HIS A 374 27.19 -33.13 14.14
C HIS A 374 26.51 -33.90 15.28
N ALA A 375 25.29 -33.48 15.64
CA ALA A 375 24.41 -34.22 16.53
C ALA A 375 23.05 -34.45 15.86
N VAL A 376 22.60 -35.70 15.90
CA VAL A 376 21.25 -36.09 15.48
C VAL A 376 20.42 -36.33 16.74
N LEU A 377 19.40 -35.50 16.93
CA LEU A 377 18.58 -35.48 18.13
C LEU A 377 17.19 -36.10 17.86
N SER A 378 16.51 -36.52 18.93
CA SER A 378 15.08 -36.80 18.85
C SER A 378 14.32 -35.48 18.57
N GLU A 379 13.06 -35.56 18.13
CA GLU A 379 12.27 -34.36 17.87
C GLU A 379 12.03 -33.54 19.15
N GLU A 380 11.84 -34.21 20.28
CA GLU A 380 11.68 -33.59 21.60
C GLU A 380 12.97 -32.87 22.03
N ASP A 381 14.10 -33.56 21.93
CA ASP A 381 15.43 -33.04 22.27
C ASP A 381 15.83 -31.86 21.38
N TYR A 382 15.53 -31.92 20.08
CA TYR A 382 15.73 -30.81 19.16
C TYR A 382 14.92 -29.59 19.60
N LYS A 383 13.63 -29.76 19.91
CA LYS A 383 12.79 -28.66 20.41
C LYS A 383 13.31 -28.11 21.73
N THR A 384 13.78 -28.96 22.65
CA THR A 384 14.42 -28.53 23.89
C THR A 384 15.68 -27.69 23.61
N ALA A 385 16.52 -28.08 22.66
CA ALA A 385 17.72 -27.33 22.29
C ALA A 385 17.39 -25.95 21.68
N ILE A 386 16.36 -25.86 20.84
CA ILE A 386 15.93 -24.59 20.24
C ILE A 386 15.23 -23.69 21.26
N ASN A 387 14.31 -24.23 22.07
CA ASN A 387 13.63 -23.46 23.12
C ASN A 387 14.63 -22.91 24.14
N PHE A 388 15.64 -23.70 24.53
CA PHE A 388 16.68 -23.23 25.43
C PHE A 388 17.44 -22.04 24.85
N LEU A 389 17.69 -21.99 23.54
CA LEU A 389 18.29 -20.83 22.86
C LEU A 389 17.37 -19.60 22.90
N LEU A 390 16.06 -19.80 22.71
CA LEU A 390 15.04 -18.75 22.75
C LEU A 390 14.78 -18.22 24.16
N GLU A 391 15.22 -18.93 25.20
CA GLU A 391 15.21 -18.49 26.60
C GLU A 391 16.51 -17.76 27.00
N GLN A 392 17.51 -17.69 26.10
CA GLN A 392 18.75 -16.96 26.32
C GLN A 392 18.66 -15.49 25.90
N ASP A 393 19.58 -14.68 26.42
CA ASP A 393 19.68 -13.25 26.13
C ASP A 393 20.95 -12.90 25.33
N PHE A 394 20.84 -11.92 24.44
CA PHE A 394 21.93 -11.50 23.54
C PHE A 394 22.10 -9.97 23.46
N TYR A 395 21.70 -9.22 24.48
CA TYR A 395 21.71 -7.74 24.45
C TYR A 395 23.12 -7.12 24.54
N ASN A 396 24.06 -7.79 25.22
CA ASN A 396 25.46 -7.34 25.31
C ASN A 396 26.46 -8.49 25.11
N GLN A 397 27.75 -8.16 24.96
CA GLN A 397 28.79 -9.12 24.66
C GLN A 397 28.99 -10.18 25.76
N GLU A 398 29.01 -9.77 27.03
CA GLU A 398 29.25 -10.67 28.17
C GLU A 398 28.14 -11.71 28.32
N VAL A 399 26.89 -11.26 28.23
CA VAL A 399 25.71 -12.13 28.32
C VAL A 399 25.64 -13.04 27.11
N SER A 400 25.92 -12.53 25.91
CA SER A 400 25.95 -13.36 24.70
C SER A 400 27.01 -14.46 24.75
N ILE A 401 28.18 -14.20 25.37
CA ILE A 401 29.21 -15.22 25.62
C ILE A 401 28.69 -16.29 26.59
N ALA A 402 28.09 -15.86 27.71
CA ALA A 402 27.54 -16.77 28.69
C ALA A 402 26.43 -17.65 28.09
N SER A 403 25.51 -17.05 27.35
CA SER A 403 24.42 -17.72 26.65
C SER A 403 24.91 -18.65 25.53
N THR A 404 25.96 -18.25 24.78
CA THR A 404 26.61 -19.11 23.78
C THR A 404 27.18 -20.37 24.43
N LYS A 405 27.90 -20.20 25.55
CA LYS A 405 28.46 -21.32 26.31
C LYS A 405 27.36 -22.22 26.88
N ALA A 406 26.37 -21.63 27.54
CA ALA A 406 25.25 -22.38 28.14
C ALA A 406 24.49 -23.20 27.09
N TRP A 407 24.22 -22.61 25.93
CA TRP A 407 23.55 -23.32 24.84
C TRP A 407 24.42 -24.44 24.25
N GLY A 408 25.72 -24.18 24.04
CA GLY A 408 26.67 -25.20 23.58
C GLY A 408 26.78 -26.40 24.54
N GLU A 409 26.86 -26.14 25.85
CA GLU A 409 26.87 -27.17 26.90
C GLU A 409 25.55 -27.94 26.96
N LYS A 410 24.41 -27.25 26.80
CA LYS A 410 23.09 -27.88 26.76
C LYS A 410 22.96 -28.82 25.56
N VAL A 411 23.38 -28.39 24.37
CA VAL A 411 23.38 -29.23 23.17
C VAL A 411 24.30 -30.44 23.33
N ALA A 412 25.49 -30.26 23.89
CA ALA A 412 26.42 -31.34 24.17
C ALA A 412 25.84 -32.37 25.16
N SER A 413 25.19 -31.88 26.23
CA SER A 413 24.51 -32.72 27.21
C SER A 413 23.32 -33.50 26.63
N ILE A 414 22.55 -32.92 25.71
CA ILE A 414 21.41 -33.59 25.07
C ILE A 414 21.91 -34.61 24.03
N ALA A 415 23.02 -34.31 23.36
CA ALA A 415 23.61 -35.18 22.34
C ALA A 415 24.47 -36.33 22.91
N ASP A 416 24.64 -36.41 24.23
CA ASP A 416 25.58 -37.30 24.91
C ASP A 416 27.03 -37.20 24.38
N GLN A 417 27.47 -35.99 24.06
CA GLN A 417 28.83 -35.69 23.58
C GLN A 417 29.52 -34.71 24.53
N LEU A 418 30.86 -34.79 24.65
CA LEU A 418 31.62 -33.82 25.46
C LEU A 418 31.61 -32.41 24.84
N TRP A 419 31.56 -32.33 23.51
CA TRP A 419 31.53 -31.09 22.76
C TRP A 419 30.95 -31.36 21.37
N VAL A 420 30.09 -30.46 20.88
CA VAL A 420 29.43 -30.57 19.58
C VAL A 420 29.87 -29.40 18.69
N GLY A 421 30.30 -29.70 17.47
CA GLY A 421 30.62 -28.71 16.44
C GLY A 421 31.86 -29.05 15.63
N GLN A 422 32.34 -28.07 14.87
CA GLN A 422 33.59 -28.11 14.13
C GLN A 422 34.15 -26.69 13.98
N GLU A 423 35.46 -26.51 14.11
CA GLU A 423 36.13 -25.25 13.78
C GLU A 423 36.47 -25.21 12.28
N VAL A 424 36.16 -24.10 11.62
CA VAL A 424 36.31 -23.90 10.19
C VAL A 424 37.18 -22.67 9.92
N THR A 425 38.26 -22.86 9.15
CA THR A 425 39.10 -21.76 8.67
C THR A 425 38.88 -21.54 7.17
N GLY A 426 38.55 -20.31 6.79
CA GLY A 426 38.34 -19.92 5.40
C GLY A 426 39.61 -20.03 4.55
N ARG A 427 39.44 -20.43 3.29
CA ARG A 427 40.49 -20.65 2.28
C ARG A 427 40.25 -19.90 0.98
N ASN A 428 39.21 -19.07 0.91
CA ASN A 428 38.87 -18.34 -0.32
C ASN A 428 39.79 -17.11 -0.51
N THR A 429 40.75 -17.23 -1.43
CA THR A 429 41.71 -16.17 -1.77
C THR A 429 41.17 -15.15 -2.79
N ALA A 430 39.99 -15.38 -3.37
CA ALA A 430 39.44 -14.53 -4.45
C ALA A 430 39.00 -13.12 -3.98
N GLY A 431 39.29 -12.73 -2.73
CA GLY A 431 39.04 -11.40 -2.16
C GLY A 431 40.29 -10.53 -1.91
N GLU A 432 41.50 -11.03 -2.15
CA GLU A 432 42.78 -10.31 -1.89
C GLU A 432 43.33 -9.53 -3.10
N SER A 433 42.49 -8.92 -3.93
CA SER A 433 42.97 -7.84 -4.82
C SER A 433 42.98 -6.52 -4.03
N SER A 434 44.10 -6.24 -3.38
CA SER A 434 44.43 -4.95 -2.77
C SER A 434 44.40 -3.83 -3.83
N GLY A 435 43.89 -2.65 -3.43
CA GLY A 435 43.58 -1.56 -4.33
C GLY A 435 44.80 -0.81 -4.90
N GLN A 436 44.64 -0.31 -6.12
CA GLN A 436 45.16 1.01 -6.49
C GLN A 436 44.00 2.01 -6.52
N PRO A 437 44.19 3.24 -6.02
CA PRO A 437 43.21 4.30 -6.22
C PRO A 437 43.25 4.71 -7.70
N ALA A 438 42.19 4.39 -8.45
CA ALA A 438 41.97 5.06 -9.72
C ALA A 438 41.68 6.53 -9.41
N ALA A 439 42.62 7.39 -9.80
CA ALA A 439 42.62 8.81 -9.54
C ALA A 439 41.29 9.49 -9.89
N THR A 440 40.80 10.30 -8.95
CA THR A 440 39.88 11.40 -9.20
C THR A 440 40.48 12.31 -10.28
N THR A 441 40.00 12.16 -11.51
CA THR A 441 40.27 13.14 -12.56
C THR A 441 39.04 14.01 -12.69
N ASN A 442 39.07 15.16 -12.03
CA ASN A 442 38.20 16.28 -12.35
C ASN A 442 38.50 16.75 -13.77
N LEU A 443 37.49 16.80 -14.64
CA LEU A 443 37.51 17.65 -15.83
C LEU A 443 36.07 18.07 -16.16
N ILE A 444 35.66 19.17 -15.53
CA ILE A 444 34.66 20.08 -16.09
C ILE A 444 35.40 20.95 -17.10
N THR A 445 35.11 20.77 -18.39
CA THR A 445 34.79 21.82 -19.39
C THR A 445 35.06 21.28 -20.80
N THR A 446 34.00 21.15 -21.60
CA THR A 446 33.79 21.80 -22.92
C THR A 446 32.79 21.02 -23.79
N GLY A 447 31.77 21.73 -24.28
CA GLY A 447 31.33 21.65 -25.68
C GLY A 447 30.42 20.50 -26.12
N LEU A 448 29.15 20.83 -26.34
CA LEU A 448 28.26 20.19 -27.33
C LEU A 448 28.96 19.98 -28.69
N VAL A 449 28.61 18.91 -29.42
CA VAL A 449 28.00 18.96 -30.79
C VAL A 449 27.88 17.55 -31.42
N ARG A 450 26.66 17.32 -31.96
CA ARG A 450 26.13 16.35 -32.94
C ARG A 450 27.04 15.27 -33.56
N LYS A 451 26.52 14.04 -33.56
CA LYS A 451 26.94 12.91 -34.40
C LYS A 451 26.12 12.89 -35.71
N ARG A 452 26.80 12.95 -36.86
CA ARG A 452 26.26 12.69 -38.21
C ARG A 452 26.68 11.28 -38.69
N LYS A 453 25.92 10.82 -39.67
CA LYS A 453 25.74 9.48 -40.24
C LYS A 453 26.94 8.98 -41.07
N LYS A 454 27.06 7.65 -41.15
CA LYS A 454 28.06 6.81 -41.83
C LYS A 454 27.95 6.89 -43.36
N GLU A 455 29.09 6.97 -44.06
CA GLU A 455 29.26 6.90 -45.52
C GLU A 455 29.56 5.47 -45.99
N GLU A 456 29.10 5.12 -47.18
CA GLU A 456 29.55 3.98 -48.00
C GLU A 456 30.04 4.49 -49.37
N LYS A 457 31.05 3.80 -49.92
CA LYS A 457 31.87 4.15 -51.09
C LYS A 457 31.17 3.93 -52.46
N PRO A 458 31.63 4.58 -53.54
CA PRO A 458 31.07 4.48 -54.89
C PRO A 458 31.88 3.54 -55.83
N ALA A 459 31.27 3.23 -56.99
CA ALA A 459 31.93 2.69 -58.18
C ALA A 459 31.53 3.54 -59.42
N ASP A 460 32.49 3.67 -60.34
CA ASP A 460 32.56 4.54 -61.54
C ASP A 460 31.53 4.23 -62.66
N VAL A 461 31.30 5.21 -63.56
CA VAL A 461 31.74 5.21 -64.99
C VAL A 461 31.14 6.40 -65.80
N SER A 462 32.07 7.21 -66.35
CA SER A 462 32.14 8.09 -67.54
C SER A 462 30.97 8.89 -68.16
N ASN A 463 31.18 10.22 -68.18
CA ASN A 463 31.00 11.28 -69.20
C ASN A 463 30.36 11.00 -70.58
N GLU A 464 29.47 11.92 -71.01
CA GLU A 464 29.71 12.81 -72.17
C GLU A 464 28.79 14.05 -72.17
N SER A 465 29.23 15.09 -72.90
CA SER A 465 28.97 16.53 -72.74
C SER A 465 27.87 17.13 -73.64
N GLY A 466 27.24 18.24 -73.22
CA GLY A 466 26.52 19.16 -74.14
C GLY A 466 25.67 20.29 -73.51
N THR A 467 26.27 21.48 -73.33
CA THR A 467 25.72 22.86 -73.48
C THR A 467 24.53 23.41 -72.61
N CYS A 468 24.83 24.56 -71.95
CA CYS A 468 24.07 25.51 -71.10
C CYS A 468 22.94 26.33 -71.82
N PRO A 469 22.17 27.27 -71.18
CA PRO A 469 21.86 27.60 -69.75
C PRO A 469 20.33 27.99 -69.54
N PRO A 470 19.86 28.74 -68.50
CA PRO A 470 20.27 28.90 -67.09
C PRO A 470 19.16 28.61 -66.03
N MET A 471 19.60 28.19 -64.85
CA MET A 471 19.29 28.69 -63.50
C MET A 471 17.81 28.86 -63.05
N ARG A 472 17.29 27.87 -62.31
CA ARG A 472 16.26 28.05 -61.28
C ARG A 472 16.61 27.24 -60.03
N ASP A 473 16.96 27.96 -58.97
CA ASP A 473 17.15 27.47 -57.61
C ASP A 473 15.85 26.86 -57.05
N LEU A 474 15.88 25.56 -56.73
CA LEU A 474 14.85 24.87 -55.95
C LEU A 474 15.45 24.49 -54.59
N ARG A 475 15.46 25.45 -53.66
CA ARG A 475 15.61 25.15 -52.23
C ARG A 475 14.27 24.67 -51.69
N LEU A 476 14.14 23.37 -51.42
CA LEU A 476 13.12 22.85 -50.51
C LEU A 476 13.43 23.35 -49.08
N SER A 477 12.82 24.49 -48.73
CA SER A 477 12.61 24.92 -47.36
C SER A 477 11.38 24.19 -46.82
N TRP A 478 11.54 23.43 -45.74
CA TRP A 478 10.44 22.96 -44.92
C TRP A 478 9.80 24.17 -44.24
N LYS A 479 8.76 24.73 -44.85
CA LYS A 479 7.88 25.71 -44.21
C LYS A 479 7.11 25.01 -43.10
N PHE A 480 7.28 25.48 -41.87
CA PHE A 480 6.25 25.35 -40.84
C PHE A 480 4.95 25.99 -41.40
N PRO A 481 3.75 25.46 -41.09
CA PRO A 481 2.53 26.13 -41.50
C PRO A 481 2.47 27.50 -40.80
N ASP A 482 2.51 28.57 -41.59
CA ASP A 482 2.16 29.92 -41.19
C ASP A 482 0.69 29.93 -40.73
N LEU A 483 0.45 29.65 -39.45
CA LEU A 483 -0.74 30.11 -38.74
C LEU A 483 -0.50 31.57 -38.29
N GLY A 484 -0.34 32.45 -39.27
CA GLY A 484 -0.61 33.88 -39.10
C GLY A 484 -2.04 34.17 -39.58
N PRO A 485 -2.78 35.11 -38.96
CA PRO A 485 -4.16 35.38 -39.32
C PRO A 485 -4.18 36.10 -40.68
N THR A 486 -4.35 35.35 -41.76
CA THR A 486 -4.61 35.93 -43.08
C THR A 486 -6.05 36.43 -43.13
N ILE A 487 -6.17 37.77 -43.11
CA ILE A 487 -7.35 38.52 -43.51
C ILE A 487 -7.76 38.05 -44.91
N ASN A 488 -8.87 37.33 -45.02
CA ASN A 488 -9.65 37.31 -46.26
C ASN A 488 -11.12 36.92 -46.01
N ASN A 489 -11.99 37.85 -46.40
CA ASN A 489 -13.40 37.66 -46.77
C ASN A 489 -14.40 37.24 -45.68
N GLY A 490 -14.97 38.23 -44.98
CA GLY A 490 -16.42 38.40 -44.79
C GLY A 490 -17.25 37.26 -44.17
N ARG A 491 -16.62 36.21 -43.62
CA ARG A 491 -17.26 35.12 -42.88
C ARG A 491 -16.67 35.10 -41.48
N PHE A 492 -17.55 35.14 -40.48
CA PHE A 492 -17.22 35.01 -39.07
C PHE A 492 -16.32 33.78 -38.87
N GLN A 493 -15.04 33.98 -38.55
CA GLN A 493 -14.08 32.88 -38.47
C GLN A 493 -14.27 32.18 -37.12
N TRP A 494 -14.50 30.85 -37.15
CA TRP A 494 -14.86 30.08 -35.97
C TRP A 494 -13.83 30.19 -34.83
N TYR A 495 -12.56 30.45 -35.14
CA TYR A 495 -11.51 30.67 -34.15
C TYR A 495 -11.70 31.96 -33.34
N ASP A 496 -12.32 33.00 -33.91
CA ASP A 496 -12.61 34.25 -33.19
C ASP A 496 -13.73 34.03 -32.18
N ALA A 497 -14.71 33.20 -32.53
CA ALA A 497 -15.75 32.76 -31.60
C ALA A 497 -15.14 31.97 -30.45
N VAL A 498 -14.24 31.02 -30.74
CA VAL A 498 -13.52 30.24 -29.73
C VAL A 498 -12.67 31.13 -28.83
N GLY A 499 -11.93 32.09 -29.39
CA GLY A 499 -11.13 33.02 -28.59
C GLY A 499 -11.97 33.90 -27.65
N TRP A 500 -13.18 34.32 -28.06
CA TRP A 500 -14.10 35.02 -27.16
C TRP A 500 -14.61 34.13 -26.04
N VAL A 501 -14.96 32.87 -26.34
CA VAL A 501 -15.37 31.88 -25.32
C VAL A 501 -14.23 31.66 -24.31
N CYS A 502 -13.00 31.45 -24.79
CA CYS A 502 -11.82 31.30 -23.94
C CYS A 502 -11.57 32.53 -23.05
N LEU A 503 -11.73 33.74 -23.59
CA LEU A 503 -11.53 34.98 -22.84
C LEU A 503 -12.62 35.16 -21.77
N ILE A 504 -13.89 34.97 -22.12
CA ILE A 504 -15.02 35.04 -21.19
C ILE A 504 -14.84 34.02 -20.06
N TRP A 505 -14.42 32.81 -20.40
CA TRP A 505 -14.14 31.76 -19.42
C TRP A 505 -13.01 32.17 -18.47
N TYR A 506 -11.86 32.61 -19.01
CA TYR A 506 -10.72 33.10 -18.22
C TYR A 506 -11.14 34.21 -17.26
N THR A 507 -11.83 35.25 -17.76
CA THR A 507 -12.30 36.37 -16.93
C THR A 507 -13.24 35.89 -15.83
N THR A 508 -14.15 34.96 -16.14
CA THR A 508 -15.09 34.40 -15.17
C THR A 508 -14.37 33.63 -14.06
N VAL A 509 -13.43 32.75 -14.42
CA VAL A 509 -12.61 31.99 -13.45
C VAL A 509 -11.80 32.91 -12.55
N VAL A 510 -11.18 33.94 -13.13
CA VAL A 510 -10.43 34.96 -12.38
C VAL A 510 -11.34 35.67 -11.39
N VAL A 511 -12.51 36.17 -11.82
CA VAL A 511 -13.47 36.86 -10.94
C VAL A 511 -13.90 35.97 -9.78
N VAL A 512 -14.23 34.70 -10.05
CA VAL A 512 -14.64 33.74 -9.01
C VAL A 512 -13.48 33.49 -8.02
N CYS A 513 -12.27 33.25 -8.51
CA CYS A 513 -11.11 33.04 -7.65
C CYS A 513 -10.77 34.25 -6.78
N TYR A 514 -10.84 35.47 -7.33
CA TYR A 514 -10.60 36.68 -6.57
C TYR A 514 -11.72 36.97 -5.56
N LEU A 515 -12.98 36.67 -5.87
CA LEU A 515 -14.07 36.73 -4.89
C LEU A 515 -13.75 35.82 -3.69
N GLY A 516 -13.37 34.57 -3.94
CA GLY A 516 -12.96 33.64 -2.89
C GLY A 516 -11.77 34.13 -2.09
N TYR A 517 -10.72 34.61 -2.78
CA TYR A 517 -9.55 35.22 -2.16
C TYR A 517 -9.93 36.38 -1.23
N PHE A 518 -10.68 37.37 -1.72
CA PHE A 518 -11.07 38.53 -0.91
C PHE A 518 -11.92 38.14 0.30
N GLN A 519 -12.81 37.15 0.16
CA GLN A 519 -13.62 36.67 1.28
C GLN A 519 -12.77 35.94 2.32
N ILE A 520 -11.79 35.13 1.91
CA ILE A 520 -10.84 34.52 2.85
C ILE A 520 -10.07 35.61 3.60
N TRP A 521 -9.55 36.61 2.89
CA TRP A 521 -8.86 37.74 3.52
C TRP A 521 -9.76 38.56 4.43
N ARG A 522 -11.04 38.72 4.12
CA ARG A 522 -11.99 39.45 4.97
C ARG A 522 -12.26 38.72 6.28
N TYR A 523 -12.57 37.42 6.21
CA TYR A 523 -13.11 36.67 7.35
C TYR A 523 -12.04 35.92 8.16
N PHE A 524 -10.95 35.48 7.54
CA PHE A 524 -9.88 34.72 8.22
C PHE A 524 -8.70 35.61 8.64
N SER A 525 -8.89 36.93 8.64
CA SER A 525 -7.86 37.88 9.10
C SER A 525 -7.89 38.19 10.58
N ARG A 526 -8.99 37.90 11.24
CA ARG A 526 -9.24 38.25 12.63
C ARG A 526 -9.63 37.00 13.39
N ARG A 527 -9.43 37.04 14.70
CA ARG A 527 -9.95 35.99 15.59
C ARG A 527 -11.46 35.91 15.42
N PRO A 528 -12.03 34.69 15.37
CA PRO A 528 -13.47 34.50 15.39
C PRO A 528 -14.10 35.20 16.60
N GLN A 529 -15.33 35.67 16.45
CA GLN A 529 -16.09 36.21 17.58
C GLN A 529 -16.55 35.07 18.49
N GLU A 530 -16.73 35.36 19.77
CA GLU A 530 -17.33 34.40 20.70
C GLU A 530 -18.78 34.08 20.28
N SER A 531 -19.21 32.85 20.54
CA SER A 531 -20.54 32.40 20.17
C SER A 531 -21.61 32.98 21.11
N HIS A 532 -22.72 33.42 20.54
CA HIS A 532 -23.86 33.91 21.31
C HIS A 532 -24.63 32.77 21.99
N SER A 533 -24.77 31.62 21.32
CA SER A 533 -25.48 30.46 21.85
C SER A 533 -24.95 30.00 23.20
N VAL A 534 -23.64 30.10 23.45
CA VAL A 534 -23.01 29.65 24.71
C VAL A 534 -23.57 30.37 25.95
N THR A 535 -24.10 31.58 25.79
CA THR A 535 -24.69 32.38 26.88
C THR A 535 -26.22 32.34 26.93
N ALA A 536 -26.87 31.70 25.95
CA ALA A 536 -28.31 31.67 25.85
C ALA A 536 -28.90 30.58 26.78
N PHE A 537 -29.94 30.93 27.53
CA PHE A 537 -30.65 29.98 28.40
C PHE A 537 -31.27 28.81 27.62
N ASP A 538 -31.65 29.04 26.36
CA ASP A 538 -32.26 28.06 25.45
C ASP A 538 -31.25 27.44 24.45
N THR A 539 -30.05 27.14 24.93
CA THR A 539 -29.02 26.51 24.08
C THR A 539 -29.48 25.10 23.65
N PRO A 540 -29.51 24.80 22.33
CA PRO A 540 -29.93 23.49 21.84
C PRO A 540 -28.92 22.41 22.20
N HIS A 541 -29.38 21.16 22.25
CA HIS A 541 -28.49 20.02 22.47
C HIS A 541 -27.83 19.60 21.17
N VAL A 542 -26.51 19.41 21.19
CA VAL A 542 -25.70 18.96 20.05
C VAL A 542 -25.17 17.56 20.32
N THR A 543 -25.40 16.63 19.38
CA THR A 543 -24.72 15.34 19.36
C THR A 543 -23.62 15.37 18.30
N ALA A 544 -22.36 15.30 18.73
CA ALA A 544 -21.19 15.19 17.87
C ALA A 544 -20.93 13.71 17.56
N ILE A 545 -20.95 13.32 16.28
CA ILE A 545 -20.71 11.96 15.81
C ILE A 545 -19.36 11.92 15.08
N ARG A 546 -18.47 11.05 15.55
CA ARG A 546 -17.08 10.92 15.09
C ARG A 546 -16.83 9.47 14.60
N PRO A 547 -16.95 9.18 13.30
CA PRO A 547 -16.59 7.88 12.75
C PRO A 547 -15.07 7.70 12.69
N VAL A 548 -14.60 6.59 13.25
CA VAL A 548 -13.18 6.22 13.37
C VAL A 548 -12.92 4.95 12.56
N LYS A 549 -11.76 4.88 11.91
CA LYS A 549 -11.26 3.68 11.22
C LYS A 549 -9.74 3.71 11.15
N GLY A 550 -9.08 2.81 11.88
CA GLY A 550 -7.63 2.74 11.99
C GLY A 550 -7.01 3.95 12.69
N LEU A 551 -5.68 3.97 12.70
CA LEU A 551 -4.89 5.09 13.22
C LEU A 551 -4.74 6.16 12.15
N GLU A 552 -4.98 7.42 12.55
CA GLU A 552 -4.75 8.61 11.74
C GLU A 552 -3.72 9.51 12.44
N PRO A 553 -3.02 10.41 11.71
CA PRO A 553 -2.04 11.29 12.33
C PRO A 553 -2.67 12.20 13.38
N ASN A 554 -2.09 12.27 14.58
CA ASN A 554 -2.62 13.07 15.70
C ASN A 554 -4.09 12.74 16.02
N LEU A 555 -4.45 11.44 16.01
CA LEU A 555 -5.82 10.99 16.20
C LEU A 555 -6.36 11.43 17.56
N TYR A 556 -5.57 11.34 18.63
CA TYR A 556 -6.01 11.77 19.96
C TYR A 556 -6.34 13.27 19.95
N ASP A 557 -5.43 14.11 19.46
CA ASP A 557 -5.64 15.57 19.43
C ASP A 557 -6.89 15.97 18.64
N CYS A 558 -7.12 15.32 17.48
CA CYS A 558 -8.27 15.60 16.62
C CYS A 558 -9.60 15.23 17.29
N LEU A 559 -9.65 14.11 18.00
CA LEU A 559 -10.85 13.67 18.71
C LEU A 559 -11.04 14.44 20.03
N ALA A 560 -9.96 14.70 20.77
CA ALA A 560 -9.93 15.52 21.98
C ALA A 560 -10.49 16.93 21.74
N SER A 561 -10.32 17.46 20.52
CA SER A 561 -10.84 18.78 20.13
C SER A 561 -12.36 18.91 20.31
N THR A 562 -13.13 17.82 20.24
CA THR A 562 -14.59 17.85 20.49
C THR A 562 -14.92 18.00 21.98
N PHE A 563 -14.10 17.44 22.87
CA PHE A 563 -14.28 17.58 24.33
C PHE A 563 -13.91 18.98 24.83
N ARG A 564 -12.99 19.63 24.13
CA ARG A 564 -12.46 20.96 24.44
C ARG A 564 -13.30 22.11 23.84
N GLN A 565 -14.54 21.84 23.41
CA GLN A 565 -15.40 22.89 22.87
C GLN A 565 -15.95 23.79 23.99
N ASP A 566 -15.96 25.10 23.73
CA ASP A 566 -16.59 26.12 24.57
C ASP A 566 -18.11 26.04 24.35
N TYR A 567 -18.74 24.98 24.86
CA TYR A 567 -20.18 24.73 24.79
C TYR A 567 -20.68 24.11 26.11
N PRO A 568 -21.94 24.35 26.54
CA PRO A 568 -22.43 23.78 27.79
C PRO A 568 -22.31 22.25 27.80
N ARG A 569 -21.59 21.69 28.78
CA ARG A 569 -21.26 20.25 28.84
C ARG A 569 -22.48 19.34 28.91
N ASN A 570 -23.56 19.79 29.54
CA ASN A 570 -24.84 19.07 29.60
C ASN A 570 -25.63 19.14 28.28
N LYS A 571 -25.18 19.94 27.31
CA LYS A 571 -25.79 20.13 25.99
C LYS A 571 -24.90 19.63 24.84
N LEU A 572 -23.75 19.04 25.15
CA LEU A 572 -22.85 18.44 24.17
C LEU A 572 -22.63 16.97 24.50
N THR A 573 -23.06 16.10 23.59
CA THR A 573 -22.84 14.65 23.67
C THR A 573 -21.88 14.22 22.56
N VAL A 574 -20.93 13.34 22.88
CA VAL A 574 -19.88 12.89 21.94
C VAL A 574 -20.00 11.39 21.69
N TYR A 575 -20.30 11.01 20.45
CA TYR A 575 -20.40 9.62 20.02
C TYR A 575 -19.25 9.26 19.09
N PHE A 576 -18.37 8.38 19.57
CA PHE A 576 -17.37 7.74 18.73
C PHE A 576 -17.96 6.48 18.10
N CYS A 577 -17.67 6.26 16.83
CA CYS A 577 -18.19 5.11 16.10
C CYS A 577 -17.01 4.31 15.51
N VAL A 578 -16.93 3.02 15.78
CA VAL A 578 -15.93 2.12 15.20
C VAL A 578 -16.60 0.86 14.63
N ALA A 579 -15.99 0.24 13.62
CA ALA A 579 -16.57 -0.98 13.05
C ALA A 579 -16.47 -2.19 14.00
N SER A 580 -15.29 -2.37 14.62
CA SER A 580 -14.98 -3.48 15.52
C SER A 580 -14.13 -2.99 16.70
N ARG A 581 -14.17 -3.71 17.82
CA ARG A 581 -13.23 -3.49 18.95
C ARG A 581 -11.78 -3.78 18.58
N SER A 582 -11.54 -4.59 17.54
CA SER A 582 -10.18 -4.88 17.05
C SER A 582 -9.60 -3.78 16.16
N ASP A 583 -10.34 -2.69 15.92
CA ASP A 583 -9.83 -1.57 15.12
C ASP A 583 -8.66 -0.89 15.85
N PRO A 584 -7.53 -0.62 15.17
CA PRO A 584 -6.36 0.02 15.78
C PRO A 584 -6.63 1.36 16.47
N GLY A 585 -7.68 2.09 16.08
CA GLY A 585 -8.06 3.35 16.72
C GLY A 585 -8.86 3.19 18.02
N TYR A 586 -9.38 1.99 18.32
CA TYR A 586 -10.25 1.74 19.47
C TYR A 586 -9.59 2.07 20.83
N PRO A 587 -8.32 1.68 21.11
CA PRO A 587 -7.65 2.03 22.37
C PRO A 587 -7.55 3.55 22.60
N THR A 588 -7.36 4.35 21.54
CA THR A 588 -7.35 5.82 21.64
C THR A 588 -8.71 6.36 22.10
N LEU A 589 -9.81 5.72 21.68
CA LEU A 589 -11.16 6.10 22.11
C LEU A 589 -11.39 5.81 23.59
N GLU A 590 -10.94 4.63 24.06
CA GLU A 590 -11.04 4.28 25.49
C GLU A 590 -10.23 5.25 26.35
N LYS A 591 -9.00 5.57 25.93
CA LYS A 591 -8.16 6.57 26.59
C LYS A 591 -8.86 7.93 26.65
N LEU A 592 -9.44 8.42 25.55
CA LEU A 592 -10.17 9.69 25.53
C LEU A 592 -11.38 9.70 26.48
N VAL A 593 -12.17 8.63 26.50
CA VAL A 593 -13.31 8.54 27.42
C VAL A 593 -12.83 8.53 28.88
N SER A 594 -11.70 7.89 29.17
CA SER A 594 -11.06 7.88 30.48
C SER A 594 -10.52 9.27 30.87
N ASP A 595 -9.88 9.98 29.95
CA ASP A 595 -9.25 11.30 30.19
C ASP A 595 -10.29 12.41 30.39
N PHE A 596 -11.51 12.25 29.84
CA PHE A 596 -12.61 13.22 29.93
C PHE A 596 -13.85 12.65 30.65
N PRO A 597 -13.75 12.20 31.92
CA PRO A 597 -14.82 11.46 32.61
C PRO A 597 -16.06 12.32 32.92
N ARG A 598 -15.94 13.65 32.83
CA ARG A 598 -17.04 14.60 33.05
C ARG A 598 -17.82 14.91 31.77
N ALA A 599 -17.42 14.37 30.62
CA ALA A 599 -18.11 14.57 29.36
C ALA A 599 -19.12 13.44 29.10
N ASP A 600 -20.26 13.75 28.46
CA ASP A 600 -21.23 12.75 28.02
C ASP A 600 -20.75 12.10 26.72
N ALA A 601 -19.90 11.08 26.85
CA ALA A 601 -19.32 10.36 25.72
C ALA A 601 -19.64 8.87 25.71
N ARG A 602 -19.82 8.31 24.51
CA ARG A 602 -20.06 6.88 24.28
C ARG A 602 -19.32 6.39 23.05
N ILE A 603 -18.91 5.13 23.09
CA ILE A 603 -18.32 4.42 21.95
C ILE A 603 -19.35 3.44 21.43
N TYR A 604 -19.68 3.55 20.14
CA TYR A 604 -20.56 2.65 19.41
C TYR A 604 -19.71 1.75 18.52
N VAL A 605 -19.98 0.45 18.58
CA VAL A 605 -19.32 -0.58 17.76
C VAL A 605 -20.34 -1.15 16.77
N GLU A 606 -20.05 -1.09 15.46
CA GLU A 606 -20.95 -1.57 14.40
C GLU A 606 -21.28 -3.06 14.57
N GLU A 607 -20.28 -3.89 14.87
CA GLU A 607 -20.43 -5.33 15.13
C GLU A 607 -21.33 -5.66 16.33
N GLU A 608 -21.66 -4.68 17.17
CA GLU A 608 -22.55 -4.83 18.32
C GLU A 608 -23.92 -4.16 18.09
N ASP A 609 -24.18 -3.63 16.89
CA ASP A 609 -25.47 -3.03 16.55
C ASP A 609 -26.53 -4.13 16.43
N PRO A 610 -27.54 -4.18 17.32
CA PRO A 610 -28.59 -5.21 17.28
C PRO A 610 -29.38 -5.19 15.96
N LEU A 611 -29.48 -4.03 15.31
CA LEU A 611 -30.22 -3.87 14.05
C LEU A 611 -29.49 -4.50 12.86
N LEU A 612 -28.17 -4.66 12.94
CA LEU A 612 -27.33 -5.18 11.85
C LEU A 612 -26.91 -6.64 12.08
N GLN A 613 -27.34 -7.28 13.17
CA GLN A 613 -27.03 -8.67 13.46
C GLN A 613 -27.80 -9.62 12.53
N PRO A 614 -27.15 -10.69 12.00
CA PRO A 614 -27.81 -11.67 11.14
C PRO A 614 -28.92 -12.48 11.84
N ASN A 615 -28.96 -12.47 13.17
CA ASN A 615 -29.94 -13.20 14.00
C ASN A 615 -31.07 -12.32 14.56
N GLY A 616 -31.18 -11.05 14.15
CA GLY A 616 -32.23 -10.14 14.62
C GLY A 616 -33.61 -10.45 14.01
N GLU A 617 -34.70 -10.11 14.71
CA GLU A 617 -36.10 -10.30 14.27
C GLU A 617 -36.45 -9.60 12.93
N HIS A 618 -35.58 -8.69 12.46
CA HIS A 618 -35.76 -7.95 11.20
C HIS A 618 -34.45 -7.94 10.40
N ASN A 619 -34.49 -8.47 9.17
CA ASN A 619 -33.37 -8.41 8.22
C ASN A 619 -33.24 -6.98 7.66
N TYR A 620 -32.60 -6.09 8.42
CA TYR A 620 -32.45 -4.67 8.08
C TYR A 620 -31.34 -4.47 7.02
N ASP A 621 -31.74 -4.24 5.76
CA ASP A 621 -30.84 -4.09 4.61
C ASP A 621 -30.20 -2.69 4.53
N LEU A 622 -29.16 -2.47 5.37
CA LEU A 622 -28.33 -1.27 5.32
C LEU A 622 -27.27 -1.38 4.21
N GLY A 623 -27.20 -0.35 3.36
CA GLY A 623 -26.30 -0.32 2.20
C GLY A 623 -24.80 -0.40 2.55
N PRO A 624 -23.93 -0.60 1.54
CA PRO A 624 -22.54 -0.98 1.74
C PRO A 624 -21.60 0.16 2.16
N ASN A 625 -22.08 1.39 2.38
CA ASN A 625 -21.23 2.52 2.80
C ASN A 625 -20.70 2.30 4.23
N PRO A 626 -19.40 1.98 4.43
CA PRO A 626 -18.83 1.77 5.76
C PRO A 626 -18.82 2.98 6.70
N LYS A 627 -18.93 4.22 6.21
CA LYS A 627 -19.03 5.41 7.08
C LYS A 627 -20.45 5.53 7.64
N ILE A 628 -21.48 5.38 6.80
CA ILE A 628 -22.88 5.36 7.25
C ILE A 628 -23.15 4.17 8.16
N ARG A 629 -22.70 2.97 7.79
CA ARG A 629 -22.88 1.77 8.62
C ARG A 629 -22.33 1.95 10.04
N ASN A 630 -21.11 2.45 10.14
CA ASN A 630 -20.47 2.75 11.41
C ASN A 630 -21.25 3.80 12.24
N MET A 631 -21.77 4.86 11.60
CA MET A 631 -22.49 5.94 12.31
C MET A 631 -23.98 5.67 12.55
N SER A 632 -24.56 4.65 11.92
CA SER A 632 -26.01 4.42 11.87
C SER A 632 -26.62 4.37 13.27
N ARG A 633 -26.05 3.54 14.16
CA ARG A 633 -26.51 3.43 15.55
C ARG A 633 -26.38 4.73 16.33
N ALA A 634 -25.24 5.41 16.22
CA ALA A 634 -25.00 6.68 16.89
C ALA A 634 -25.99 7.78 16.45
N TYR A 635 -26.42 7.76 15.19
CA TYR A 635 -27.43 8.70 14.68
C TYR A 635 -28.83 8.40 15.22
N ARG A 636 -29.23 7.13 15.24
CA ARG A 636 -30.52 6.69 15.81
C ARG A 636 -30.63 7.02 17.29
N GLU A 637 -29.53 6.84 18.03
CA GLU A 637 -29.44 7.13 19.46
C GLU A 637 -29.07 8.59 19.79
N ALA A 638 -28.90 9.46 18.78
CA ALA A 638 -28.49 10.85 18.99
C ALA A 638 -29.45 11.61 19.93
N LYS A 639 -28.87 12.38 20.86
CA LYS A 639 -29.60 13.24 21.80
C LYS A 639 -29.85 14.61 21.16
N GLY A 640 -31.10 15.08 21.25
CA GLY A 640 -31.50 16.35 20.66
C GLY A 640 -31.67 16.29 19.14
N ASP A 641 -31.91 17.46 18.54
CA ASP A 641 -32.19 17.60 17.11
C ASP A 641 -30.95 18.01 16.30
N ILE A 642 -29.93 18.63 16.92
CA ILE A 642 -28.74 19.08 16.19
C ILE A 642 -27.69 17.96 16.18
N VAL A 643 -27.32 17.52 14.98
CA VAL A 643 -26.29 16.52 14.75
C VAL A 643 -25.08 17.18 14.10
N TRP A 644 -23.89 16.91 14.63
CA TRP A 644 -22.62 17.40 14.12
C TRP A 644 -21.72 16.23 13.75
N ILE A 645 -21.58 15.95 12.45
CA ILE A 645 -20.71 14.88 11.94
C ILE A 645 -19.34 15.48 11.62
N ILE A 646 -18.29 14.88 12.18
CA ILE A 646 -16.91 15.33 11.98
C ILE A 646 -16.02 14.11 11.73
N ASP A 647 -15.17 14.15 10.73
CA ASP A 647 -14.22 13.06 10.48
C ASP A 647 -13.22 12.91 11.66
N CYS A 648 -12.75 11.69 11.94
CA CYS A 648 -11.83 11.43 13.06
C CYS A 648 -10.48 12.15 12.96
N ASN A 649 -9.97 12.37 11.74
CA ASN A 649 -8.72 13.09 11.49
C ASN A 649 -8.90 14.60 11.27
N VAL A 650 -9.94 15.19 11.84
CA VAL A 650 -10.20 16.63 11.74
C VAL A 650 -10.16 17.27 13.12
N TRP A 651 -9.26 18.22 13.29
CA TRP A 651 -9.20 19.10 14.45
C TRP A 651 -9.99 20.39 14.20
N VAL A 652 -10.69 20.85 15.23
CA VAL A 652 -11.44 22.12 15.24
C VAL A 652 -11.13 22.90 16.52
N GLY A 653 -11.08 24.23 16.41
CA GLY A 653 -10.85 25.12 17.56
C GLY A 653 -12.00 25.11 18.57
N LYS A 654 -11.74 25.59 19.80
CA LYS A 654 -12.69 25.47 20.92
C LYS A 654 -14.03 26.19 20.76
N GLY A 655 -14.09 27.36 20.12
CA GLY A 655 -15.36 28.09 19.94
C GLY A 655 -16.22 27.63 18.76
N VAL A 656 -15.77 26.62 18.01
CA VAL A 656 -16.35 26.23 16.72
C VAL A 656 -17.78 25.69 16.86
N CYS A 657 -18.05 24.83 17.84
CA CYS A 657 -19.37 24.23 18.05
C CYS A 657 -20.45 25.30 18.23
N GLY A 658 -20.22 26.27 19.12
CA GLY A 658 -21.16 27.36 19.36
C GLY A 658 -21.41 28.20 18.10
N ARG A 659 -20.35 28.55 17.35
CA ARG A 659 -20.49 29.34 16.10
C ARG A 659 -21.22 28.59 14.99
N MET A 660 -21.06 27.27 14.91
CA MET A 660 -21.88 26.45 14.00
C MET A 660 -23.36 26.49 14.39
N VAL A 661 -23.66 26.38 15.68
CA VAL A 661 -25.03 26.46 16.20
C VAL A 661 -25.62 27.84 15.94
N ASP A 662 -24.87 28.92 16.20
CA ASP A 662 -25.28 30.28 15.89
C ASP A 662 -25.62 30.43 14.41
N ARG A 663 -24.77 29.87 13.53
CA ARG A 663 -25.01 29.92 12.10
C ARG A 663 -26.23 29.09 11.68
N LEU A 664 -26.42 27.90 12.26
CA LEU A 664 -27.53 27.00 11.92
C LEU A 664 -28.88 27.57 12.40
N CYS A 665 -28.92 28.09 13.62
CA CYS A 665 -30.12 28.57 14.31
C CYS A 665 -30.36 30.08 14.15
N GLY A 666 -29.42 30.82 13.55
CA GLY A 666 -29.54 32.26 13.36
C GLY A 666 -29.38 33.07 14.66
N TYR A 667 -28.64 32.56 15.65
CA TYR A 667 -28.34 33.32 16.86
C TYR A 667 -27.31 34.42 16.59
N GLY A 668 -27.49 35.58 17.22
CA GLY A 668 -26.66 36.77 17.01
C GLY A 668 -27.26 37.99 17.74
N MET A 669 -26.56 39.13 17.71
CA MET A 669 -27.07 40.40 18.28
C MET A 669 -28.41 40.85 17.67
N THR A 670 -28.68 40.44 16.42
CA THR A 670 -29.99 40.49 15.78
C THR A 670 -30.33 39.09 15.27
N PRO A 671 -31.63 38.68 15.24
CA PRO A 671 -32.02 37.39 14.69
C PRO A 671 -31.51 37.24 13.26
N GLY A 672 -30.53 36.35 13.09
CA GLY A 672 -29.89 36.08 11.82
C GLY A 672 -30.70 35.13 10.96
N LYS A 673 -30.30 34.98 9.71
CA LYS A 673 -30.86 33.97 8.81
C LYS A 673 -30.51 32.58 9.33
N LYS A 674 -31.52 31.75 9.62
CA LYS A 674 -31.38 30.32 9.92
C LYS A 674 -30.94 29.55 8.67
N TYR A 675 -30.20 28.46 8.83
CA TYR A 675 -29.80 27.58 7.72
C TYR A 675 -30.22 26.13 7.98
N LYS A 676 -30.44 25.34 6.92
CA LYS A 676 -30.73 23.90 7.02
C LYS A 676 -29.46 23.07 7.26
N PHE A 677 -28.34 23.52 6.73
CA PHE A 677 -27.06 22.80 6.77
C PHE A 677 -25.89 23.78 6.94
N VAL A 678 -24.91 23.46 7.79
CA VAL A 678 -23.76 24.32 8.10
C VAL A 678 -22.48 23.51 8.05
N HIS A 679 -21.40 24.11 7.55
CA HIS A 679 -20.10 23.43 7.40
C HIS A 679 -18.92 24.41 7.44
N HIS A 680 -17.70 23.87 7.44
CA HIS A 680 -16.46 24.64 7.49
C HIS A 680 -15.66 24.64 6.18
N LEU A 681 -14.65 25.51 6.12
CA LEU A 681 -13.59 25.46 5.13
C LEU A 681 -12.53 24.43 5.59
N PRO A 682 -12.32 23.32 4.86
CA PRO A 682 -11.28 22.35 5.20
C PRO A 682 -9.90 22.81 4.75
N VAL A 683 -8.90 22.60 5.61
CA VAL A 683 -7.47 22.81 5.33
C VAL A 683 -6.72 21.56 5.76
N ALA A 684 -5.72 21.11 4.98
CA ALA A 684 -4.81 20.05 5.40
C ALA A 684 -3.46 20.63 5.83
N VAL A 685 -2.78 19.93 6.74
CA VAL A 685 -1.42 20.25 7.19
C VAL A 685 -0.60 18.97 7.14
N ASP A 686 0.48 18.95 6.35
CA ASP A 686 1.41 17.83 6.31
C ASP A 686 2.32 17.85 7.55
N VAL A 687 2.17 16.84 8.40
CA VAL A 687 2.92 16.69 9.66
C VAL A 687 4.06 15.66 9.54
N THR A 688 4.36 15.20 8.32
CA THR A 688 5.46 14.25 8.06
C THR A 688 6.78 14.79 8.61
N GLY A 689 7.42 14.00 9.48
CA GLY A 689 8.70 14.34 10.11
C GLY A 689 8.61 15.22 11.38
N THR A 690 7.41 15.54 11.87
CA THR A 690 7.24 16.16 13.19
C THR A 690 7.13 15.09 14.28
N ALA A 691 7.86 15.27 15.38
CA ALA A 691 8.18 14.26 16.40
C ALA A 691 6.99 13.66 17.19
N ASN A 692 5.75 14.10 16.95
CA ASN A 692 4.58 13.67 17.74
C ASN A 692 4.04 12.29 17.35
N MET A 693 4.40 11.74 16.18
CA MET A 693 3.99 10.38 15.81
C MET A 693 4.69 9.31 16.67
N THR A 694 5.86 9.61 17.22
CA THR A 694 6.61 8.70 18.10
C THR A 694 5.93 8.57 19.46
N GLU A 695 5.47 9.67 20.07
CA GLU A 695 4.86 9.64 21.42
C GLU A 695 3.50 8.92 21.48
N GLU A 696 2.59 9.09 20.50
CA GLU A 696 1.30 8.36 20.50
C GLU A 696 1.50 6.86 20.21
N GLN A 697 2.47 6.52 19.36
CA GLN A 697 2.76 5.14 18.99
C GLN A 697 3.58 4.43 20.08
N GLU A 698 4.45 5.14 20.79
CA GLU A 698 5.19 4.67 21.98
C GLU A 698 4.26 4.55 23.20
N ALA A 699 3.38 5.53 23.47
CA ALA A 699 2.44 5.48 24.60
C ALA A 699 1.38 4.36 24.48
N LEU A 700 0.95 4.03 23.25
CA LEU A 700 0.08 2.88 23.00
C LEU A 700 0.83 1.54 23.08
N THR A 701 2.12 1.53 22.77
CA THR A 701 2.97 0.34 22.98
C THR A 701 3.22 0.11 24.48
N GLU A 702 3.41 1.17 25.28
CA GLU A 702 3.54 1.10 26.74
C GLU A 702 2.28 0.56 27.43
N THR A 703 1.08 0.82 26.89
CA THR A 703 -0.17 0.33 27.51
C THR A 703 -0.37 -1.18 27.29
N TYR A 704 0.23 -1.76 26.24
CA TYR A 704 0.21 -3.21 25.98
C TYR A 704 1.36 -3.96 26.69
N VAL A 705 2.37 -3.25 27.21
CA VAL A 705 3.55 -3.84 27.86
C VAL A 705 3.45 -3.85 29.39
N ASN A 706 2.46 -3.18 29.99
CA ASN A 706 2.26 -3.18 31.44
C ASN A 706 1.51 -4.41 31.98
N ASP A 707 1.97 -5.60 31.59
CA ASP A 707 2.04 -6.73 32.50
C ASP A 707 3.49 -7.27 32.47
N ASN A 708 4.21 -6.96 33.54
CA ASN A 708 5.57 -7.38 33.94
C ASN A 708 6.81 -6.59 33.43
N ALA A 709 7.27 -5.74 34.37
CA ALA A 709 8.65 -5.55 34.84
C ALA A 709 9.63 -4.58 34.11
N SER A 710 9.91 -3.51 34.89
CA SER A 710 11.17 -2.74 35.07
C SER A 710 11.73 -1.85 33.97
N VAL A 711 11.83 -0.58 34.34
CA VAL A 711 12.40 0.58 33.65
C VAL A 711 13.90 0.70 33.96
N GLU A 712 14.75 0.91 32.95
CA GLU A 712 15.77 1.98 32.97
C GLU A 712 16.32 2.33 31.57
N SER A 713 16.30 3.63 31.30
CA SER A 713 16.48 4.39 30.05
C SER A 713 17.82 4.29 29.31
N ALA A 714 17.80 4.51 27.99
CA ALA A 714 18.68 5.51 27.35
C ALA A 714 18.16 5.99 25.98
N THR A 715 17.64 7.22 25.97
CA THR A 715 17.34 8.07 24.83
C THR A 715 18.59 8.32 23.97
N THR A 716 18.56 7.91 22.70
CA THR A 716 19.53 8.40 21.69
C THR A 716 18.80 8.95 20.48
N VAL A 717 18.76 10.28 20.41
CA VAL A 717 18.24 11.06 19.27
C VAL A 717 19.10 10.80 18.03
N MET A 718 18.63 9.96 17.11
CA MET A 718 19.21 9.82 15.77
C MET A 718 18.39 10.60 14.74
N LYS A 719 19.00 11.65 14.18
CA LYS A 719 18.56 12.33 12.96
C LYS A 719 18.49 11.32 11.80
N ARG A 720 17.31 11.15 11.19
CA ARG A 720 17.13 10.37 9.95
C ARG A 720 17.89 11.02 8.78
N PRO A 721 18.53 10.24 7.89
CA PRO A 721 19.03 10.73 6.61
C PRO A 721 17.85 11.08 5.68
N GLU A 722 18.06 12.10 4.86
CA GLU A 722 17.08 12.81 4.03
C GLU A 722 16.12 11.90 3.22
N ASP A 723 14.81 12.02 3.51
CA ASP A 723 13.74 11.42 2.72
C ASP A 723 13.73 11.99 1.30
N SER A 724 13.80 11.11 0.29
CA SER A 724 13.60 11.49 -1.10
C SER A 724 12.21 12.15 -1.29
N PRO A 725 12.12 13.35 -1.90
CA PRO A 725 10.90 14.16 -1.95
C PRO A 725 9.70 13.50 -2.67
N LEU A 726 9.93 12.41 -3.42
CA LEU A 726 8.88 11.65 -4.10
C LEU A 726 8.18 10.62 -3.19
N LEU A 727 8.84 10.12 -2.13
CA LEU A 727 8.26 9.11 -1.25
C LEU A 727 7.25 9.70 -0.23
N SER A 728 7.47 10.94 0.22
CA SER A 728 6.64 11.65 1.21
C SER A 728 5.98 12.94 0.68
N GLY A 729 6.12 13.25 -0.62
CA GLY A 729 5.64 14.49 -1.20
C GLY A 729 4.12 14.61 -1.38
N GLY A 730 3.36 13.51 -1.24
CA GLY A 730 1.91 13.50 -1.45
C GLY A 730 1.14 14.32 -0.40
N GLY A 731 1.59 14.28 0.85
CA GLY A 731 1.01 15.10 1.93
C GLY A 731 1.10 16.60 1.61
N ARG A 732 2.25 17.04 1.07
CA ARG A 732 2.46 18.44 0.63
C ARG A 732 1.55 18.83 -0.52
N LEU A 733 1.29 17.92 -1.47
CA LEU A 733 0.35 18.17 -2.57
C LEU A 733 -1.09 18.33 -2.07
N GLU A 734 -1.53 17.54 -1.09
CA GLU A 734 -2.85 17.66 -0.46
C GLU A 734 -2.97 18.95 0.36
N GLU A 735 -1.95 19.28 1.18
CA GLU A 735 -1.86 20.54 1.94
C GLU A 735 -2.05 21.75 1.01
N LEU A 736 -1.31 21.79 -0.10
CA LEU A 736 -1.41 22.88 -1.06
C LEU A 736 -2.75 22.89 -1.80
N PHE A 737 -3.25 21.73 -2.23
CA PHE A 737 -4.55 21.66 -2.91
C PHE A 737 -5.67 22.26 -2.06
N LEU A 738 -5.77 21.87 -0.78
CA LEU A 738 -6.79 22.38 0.15
C LEU A 738 -6.55 23.83 0.58
N SER A 739 -5.33 24.34 0.45
CA SER A 739 -4.94 25.70 0.84
C SER A 739 -4.79 26.67 -0.34
N SER A 740 -5.14 26.28 -1.57
CA SER A 740 -5.04 27.12 -2.77
C SER A 740 -6.30 27.02 -3.64
N ALA A 741 -6.27 26.22 -4.73
CA ALA A 741 -7.35 26.08 -5.71
C ALA A 741 -8.69 25.72 -5.05
N HIS A 742 -8.69 24.73 -4.15
CA HIS A 742 -9.90 24.33 -3.44
C HIS A 742 -10.45 25.48 -2.57
N ALA A 743 -9.63 26.10 -1.73
CA ALA A 743 -10.08 27.14 -0.82
C ALA A 743 -10.72 28.32 -1.54
N LYS A 744 -10.09 28.85 -2.61
CA LYS A 744 -10.64 29.97 -3.38
C LYS A 744 -12.00 29.64 -3.98
N MET A 745 -12.09 28.52 -4.71
CA MET A 745 -13.34 28.14 -5.37
C MET A 745 -14.43 27.79 -4.37
N TYR A 746 -14.08 27.04 -3.32
CA TYR A 746 -15.01 26.64 -2.27
C TYR A 746 -15.62 27.85 -1.56
N THR A 747 -14.78 28.82 -1.15
CA THR A 747 -15.25 30.04 -0.51
C THR A 747 -16.06 30.93 -1.45
N ALA A 748 -15.68 31.03 -2.72
CA ALA A 748 -16.41 31.83 -3.71
C ALA A 748 -17.82 31.27 -3.95
N ILE A 749 -17.95 29.97 -4.21
CA ILE A 749 -19.24 29.32 -4.48
C ILE A 749 -20.15 29.40 -3.24
N ASN A 750 -19.60 29.19 -2.03
CA ASN A 750 -20.34 29.34 -0.78
C ASN A 750 -20.70 30.79 -0.42
N THR A 751 -20.05 31.78 -1.04
CA THR A 751 -20.43 33.19 -0.93
C THR A 751 -21.64 33.51 -1.80
N VAL A 752 -21.64 33.05 -3.06
CA VAL A 752 -22.70 33.37 -4.02
C VAL A 752 -23.91 32.44 -3.90
N LEU A 753 -23.75 31.26 -3.29
CA LEU A 753 -24.82 30.29 -3.05
C LEU A 753 -25.59 29.91 -4.34
N ILE A 754 -24.85 29.67 -5.43
CA ILE A 754 -25.43 29.24 -6.72
C ILE A 754 -25.55 27.71 -6.85
N ALA A 755 -24.74 26.96 -6.09
CA ALA A 755 -24.70 25.50 -6.10
C ALA A 755 -24.27 24.98 -4.72
N PRO A 756 -24.70 23.75 -4.31
CA PRO A 756 -24.28 23.15 -3.06
C PRO A 756 -22.81 22.72 -3.14
N CYS A 757 -21.91 23.58 -2.65
CA CYS A 757 -20.48 23.30 -2.56
C CYS A 757 -20.13 22.88 -1.13
N ILE A 758 -20.18 21.57 -0.86
CA ILE A 758 -20.06 20.99 0.48
C ILE A 758 -18.98 19.91 0.47
N VAL A 759 -18.13 19.90 1.49
CA VAL A 759 -17.09 18.89 1.71
C VAL A 759 -17.30 18.19 3.05
N GLY A 760 -17.24 16.86 3.02
CA GLY A 760 -17.55 15.94 4.12
C GLY A 760 -16.55 15.85 5.26
N LYS A 761 -16.16 16.98 5.88
CA LYS A 761 -15.18 17.00 6.99
C LYS A 761 -15.75 17.40 8.34
N SER A 762 -16.63 18.40 8.35
CA SER A 762 -17.26 18.94 9.56
C SER A 762 -18.59 19.59 9.16
N ASN A 763 -19.69 18.88 9.40
CA ASN A 763 -21.03 19.20 8.89
C ASN A 763 -22.05 19.15 10.03
N MET A 764 -22.90 20.16 10.14
CA MET A 764 -23.94 20.25 11.16
C MET A 764 -25.30 20.52 10.52
N PHE A 765 -26.32 19.79 10.95
CA PHE A 765 -27.69 19.91 10.45
C PHE A 765 -28.70 19.42 11.50
N ARG A 766 -29.98 19.63 11.22
CA ARG A 766 -31.08 19.14 12.07
C ARG A 766 -31.51 17.74 11.64
N ARG A 767 -31.60 16.82 12.59
CA ARG A 767 -32.06 15.45 12.37
C ARG A 767 -33.50 15.46 11.84
N SER A 768 -34.39 16.22 12.46
CA SER A 768 -35.79 16.40 12.05
C SER A 768 -35.94 16.80 10.57
N HIS A 769 -35.04 17.66 10.06
CA HIS A 769 -35.03 18.08 8.66
C HIS A 769 -34.66 16.94 7.74
N LEU A 770 -33.63 16.18 8.08
CA LEU A 770 -33.19 15.05 7.27
C LEU A 770 -34.20 13.91 7.31
N ASP A 771 -34.72 13.58 8.50
CA ASP A 771 -35.69 12.52 8.71
C ASP A 771 -36.98 12.78 7.94
N TYR A 772 -37.46 14.03 7.92
CA TYR A 772 -38.64 14.42 7.14
C TYR A 772 -38.45 14.18 5.63
N LEU A 773 -37.28 14.50 5.09
CA LEU A 773 -36.98 14.37 3.67
C LEU A 773 -36.65 12.94 3.22
N THR A 774 -36.33 12.08 4.17
CA THR A 774 -35.90 10.68 3.93
C THR A 774 -36.87 9.67 4.53
N ALA A 775 -38.06 10.13 4.93
CA ALA A 775 -39.14 9.26 5.39
C ALA A 775 -39.42 8.19 4.33
N PRO A 776 -39.50 6.90 4.71
CA PRO A 776 -39.66 5.82 3.75
C PRO A 776 -40.96 5.98 2.97
N SER A 777 -40.86 5.95 1.64
CA SER A 777 -42.02 5.95 0.76
C SER A 777 -42.75 4.60 0.87
N PRO A 778 -44.10 4.55 0.84
CA PRO A 778 -44.85 3.29 0.80
C PRO A 778 -44.46 2.37 -0.38
N THR A 779 -43.82 2.94 -1.40
CA THR A 779 -43.36 2.26 -2.61
C THR A 779 -41.89 1.87 -2.60
N ASP A 780 -41.11 2.23 -1.56
CA ASP A 780 -39.70 1.86 -1.48
C ASP A 780 -39.57 0.40 -1.01
N PRO A 781 -38.99 -0.50 -1.82
CA PRO A 781 -38.80 -1.90 -1.42
C PRO A 781 -37.86 -2.09 -0.23
N ARG A 782 -37.07 -1.08 0.16
CA ARG A 782 -36.16 -1.13 1.32
C ARG A 782 -36.67 -0.22 2.43
N GLN A 783 -37.23 -0.80 3.49
CA GLN A 783 -37.67 -0.07 4.68
C GLN A 783 -36.48 0.34 5.55
N ARG A 784 -35.73 1.35 5.10
CA ARG A 784 -34.65 1.96 5.89
C ARG A 784 -35.21 2.99 6.87
N ASN A 785 -34.53 3.16 7.99
CA ASN A 785 -34.80 4.24 8.92
C ASN A 785 -34.58 5.59 8.22
N PRO A 786 -35.42 6.60 8.52
CA PRO A 786 -35.18 7.94 8.06
C PRO A 786 -33.85 8.48 8.60
N GLY A 787 -33.24 9.39 7.85
CA GLY A 787 -32.00 10.07 8.19
C GLY A 787 -30.82 9.61 7.34
N ILE A 788 -29.68 9.36 8.00
CA ILE A 788 -28.42 9.06 7.30
C ILE A 788 -28.41 7.67 6.63
N ASP A 789 -29.23 6.73 7.11
CA ASP A 789 -29.33 5.37 6.56
C ASP A 789 -29.85 5.35 5.12
N TYR A 790 -30.64 6.35 4.73
CA TYR A 790 -31.07 6.56 3.34
C TYR A 790 -29.90 6.62 2.36
N PHE A 791 -28.76 7.19 2.79
CA PHE A 791 -27.55 7.38 1.98
C PHE A 791 -26.55 6.22 2.08
N SER A 792 -26.93 5.12 2.72
CA SER A 792 -26.04 3.95 2.92
C SER A 792 -25.59 3.27 1.61
N ASP A 793 -26.24 3.57 0.48
CA ASP A 793 -25.81 3.09 -0.84
C ASP A 793 -24.86 4.06 -1.56
N ASN A 794 -24.47 5.20 -0.98
CA ASN A 794 -23.72 6.24 -1.69
C ASN A 794 -22.33 6.49 -1.08
N ILE A 795 -21.26 6.66 -1.86
CA ILE A 795 -19.90 6.97 -1.33
C ILE A 795 -19.72 8.44 -0.93
N CYS A 796 -20.53 9.36 -1.46
CA CYS A 796 -20.47 10.80 -1.18
C CYS A 796 -21.63 11.24 -0.29
N GLU A 797 -21.88 10.53 0.81
CA GLU A 797 -23.02 10.77 1.70
C GLU A 797 -23.11 12.23 2.17
N ASP A 798 -22.00 12.84 2.56
CA ASP A 798 -21.97 14.22 3.07
C ASP A 798 -22.48 15.24 2.04
N HIS A 799 -22.05 15.07 0.79
CA HIS A 799 -22.48 15.93 -0.31
C HIS A 799 -23.97 15.71 -0.63
N LEU A 800 -24.43 14.46 -0.62
CA LEU A 800 -25.82 14.12 -0.93
C LEU A 800 -26.80 14.55 0.16
N ILE A 801 -26.42 14.45 1.44
CA ILE A 801 -27.19 15.01 2.55
C ILE A 801 -27.37 16.52 2.34
N GLY A 802 -26.27 17.21 2.06
CA GLY A 802 -26.29 18.64 1.79
C GLY A 802 -27.09 19.03 0.54
N ASP A 803 -26.98 18.25 -0.54
CA ASP A 803 -27.72 18.47 -1.78
C ASP A 803 -29.23 18.20 -1.61
N LEU A 804 -29.61 17.16 -0.85
CA LEU A 804 -31.01 16.86 -0.53
C LEU A 804 -31.64 18.02 0.25
N LEU A 805 -30.95 18.53 1.27
CA LEU A 805 -31.39 19.69 2.06
C LEU A 805 -31.39 20.98 1.23
N TRP A 806 -30.50 21.11 0.24
CA TRP A 806 -30.43 22.25 -0.65
C TRP A 806 -31.61 22.32 -1.62
N LYS A 807 -32.00 21.18 -2.20
CA LYS A 807 -33.01 21.09 -3.26
C LYS A 807 -34.44 21.05 -2.74
N ASN A 808 -34.67 20.46 -1.56
CA ASN A 808 -36.01 20.21 -1.05
C ASN A 808 -36.41 21.18 0.07
N GLN A 809 -37.72 21.35 0.23
CA GLN A 809 -38.32 22.12 1.32
C GLN A 809 -38.52 21.23 2.53
N VAL A 810 -38.02 21.68 3.68
CA VAL A 810 -38.25 20.99 4.97
C VAL A 810 -39.62 21.37 5.54
N ARG A 811 -40.05 20.65 6.58
CA ARG A 811 -41.36 20.81 7.21
C ARG A 811 -41.69 22.26 7.54
N GLU A 812 -40.76 23.01 8.11
CA GLU A 812 -40.97 24.41 8.51
C GLU A 812 -41.14 25.35 7.32
N GLU A 813 -40.49 25.06 6.19
CA GLU A 813 -40.68 25.84 4.95
C GLU A 813 -42.03 25.52 4.30
N LYS A 814 -42.48 24.26 4.37
CA LYS A 814 -43.68 23.77 3.69
C LYS A 814 -44.97 24.00 4.50
N GLU A 815 -44.93 23.75 5.81
CA GLU A 815 -46.09 23.78 6.70
C GLU A 815 -46.18 25.10 7.48
N LEU A 816 -45.04 25.64 7.94
CA LEU A 816 -45.01 26.85 8.79
C LEU A 816 -44.69 28.13 8.00
N GLY A 817 -44.31 28.01 6.72
CA GLY A 817 -43.95 29.14 5.86
C GLY A 817 -42.67 29.86 6.28
N GLU A 818 -41.82 29.26 7.11
CA GLU A 818 -40.54 29.84 7.51
C GLU A 818 -39.57 29.90 6.32
N ARG A 819 -38.79 30.98 6.21
CA ARG A 819 -37.75 31.11 5.18
C ARG A 819 -36.39 30.71 5.73
N LEU A 820 -35.92 29.52 5.37
CA LEU A 820 -34.61 29.03 5.76
C LEU A 820 -33.57 29.25 4.66
N GLY A 821 -32.32 29.50 5.05
CA GLY A 821 -31.17 29.39 4.17
C GLY A 821 -30.89 27.94 3.82
N LYS A 822 -30.44 27.69 2.59
CA LYS A 822 -30.14 26.34 2.11
C LYS A 822 -28.96 25.73 2.89
N HIS A 823 -27.74 26.17 2.61
CA HIS A 823 -26.58 25.89 3.45
C HIS A 823 -25.80 27.16 3.79
N GLY A 824 -24.96 27.11 4.82
CA GLY A 824 -24.12 28.22 5.23
C GLY A 824 -22.75 27.75 5.68
N MET A 825 -21.70 28.22 5.01
CA MET A 825 -20.35 28.08 5.54
C MET A 825 -20.16 29.01 6.74
N VAL A 826 -19.52 28.53 7.81
CA VAL A 826 -19.10 29.37 8.95
C VAL A 826 -17.82 30.09 8.55
N PHE A 827 -17.97 31.35 8.12
CA PHE A 827 -16.83 32.17 7.73
C PHE A 827 -15.97 32.53 8.94
N GLY A 828 -14.65 32.28 8.83
CA GLY A 828 -13.70 32.54 9.90
C GLY A 828 -13.29 31.31 10.71
N ASP A 829 -13.95 30.16 10.53
CA ASP A 829 -13.56 28.90 11.18
C ASP A 829 -12.99 27.89 10.18
N LEU A 830 -12.02 27.11 10.64
CA LEU A 830 -11.31 26.10 9.86
C LEU A 830 -11.52 24.69 10.43
N ALA A 831 -11.65 23.73 9.53
CA ALA A 831 -11.53 22.31 9.85
C ALA A 831 -10.15 21.82 9.39
N ILE A 832 -9.24 21.56 10.33
CA ILE A 832 -7.83 21.29 10.04
C ILE A 832 -7.59 19.79 10.07
N GLN A 833 -7.07 19.24 8.98
CA GLN A 833 -6.75 17.83 8.84
C GLN A 833 -5.22 17.64 8.85
N PRO A 834 -4.61 17.08 9.90
CA PRO A 834 -3.23 16.60 9.82
C PRO A 834 -3.12 15.41 8.85
N VAL A 835 -2.09 15.42 8.01
CA VAL A 835 -1.78 14.35 7.05
C VAL A 835 -0.31 13.98 7.21
N ALA A 836 0.03 12.69 7.24
CA ALA A 836 1.42 12.24 7.39
C ALA A 836 1.71 11.07 6.46
N ASN A 837 2.99 10.95 6.05
CA ASN A 837 3.52 9.80 5.30
C ASN A 837 2.74 9.46 4.01
N MET A 838 2.07 10.44 3.41
CA MET A 838 1.29 10.24 2.18
C MET A 838 2.20 10.33 0.95
N SER A 839 2.26 9.26 0.16
CA SER A 839 3.02 9.26 -1.09
C SER A 839 2.30 10.03 -2.20
N VAL A 840 3.02 10.48 -3.23
CA VAL A 840 2.42 11.14 -4.40
C VAL A 840 1.40 10.23 -5.11
N LYS A 841 1.66 8.91 -5.13
CA LYS A 841 0.73 7.91 -5.70
C LYS A 841 -0.57 7.86 -4.91
N ASP A 842 -0.51 7.91 -3.58
CA ASP A 842 -1.70 7.91 -2.73
C ASP A 842 -2.51 9.19 -2.91
N TYR A 843 -1.83 10.33 -3.06
CA TYR A 843 -2.47 11.61 -3.42
C TYR A 843 -3.23 11.50 -4.75
N MET A 844 -2.57 10.99 -5.80
CA MET A 844 -3.20 10.77 -7.10
C MET A 844 -4.40 9.83 -6.99
N ALA A 845 -4.25 8.68 -6.33
CA ALA A 845 -5.31 7.71 -6.14
C ALA A 845 -6.52 8.30 -5.40
N ARG A 846 -6.27 9.13 -4.37
CA ARG A 846 -7.30 9.87 -3.64
C ARG A 846 -8.04 10.85 -4.55
N ARG A 847 -7.31 11.69 -5.30
CA ARG A 847 -7.91 12.67 -6.22
C ARG A 847 -8.72 12.00 -7.34
N VAL A 848 -8.18 10.93 -7.94
CA VAL A 848 -8.87 10.15 -8.99
C VAL A 848 -10.18 9.57 -8.47
N ARG A 849 -10.18 8.98 -7.28
CA ARG A 849 -11.38 8.43 -6.64
C ARG A 849 -12.47 9.49 -6.48
N TRP A 850 -12.16 10.64 -5.90
CA TRP A 850 -13.17 11.68 -5.69
C TRP A 850 -13.66 12.31 -6.99
N LEU A 851 -12.78 12.46 -7.99
CA LEU A 851 -13.18 12.91 -9.33
C LEU A 851 -14.10 11.90 -10.04
N ARG A 852 -13.85 10.60 -9.89
CA ARG A 852 -14.72 9.54 -10.40
C ARG A 852 -16.10 9.53 -9.77
N VAL A 853 -16.22 9.94 -8.50
CA VAL A 853 -17.55 10.11 -7.89
C VAL A 853 -18.19 11.42 -8.34
N ARG A 854 -17.43 12.52 -8.38
CA ARG A 854 -17.93 13.84 -8.77
C ARG A 854 -18.40 13.93 -10.21
N LYS A 855 -17.87 13.13 -11.14
CA LYS A 855 -18.40 13.08 -12.51
C LYS A 855 -19.85 12.58 -12.57
N PHE A 856 -20.33 11.87 -11.55
CA PHE A 856 -21.73 11.40 -11.46
C PHE A 856 -22.60 12.29 -10.58
N THR A 857 -22.04 12.94 -9.55
CA THR A 857 -22.82 13.80 -8.64
C THR A 857 -22.88 15.26 -9.10
N VAL A 858 -21.78 15.78 -9.66
CA VAL A 858 -21.62 17.18 -10.11
C VAL A 858 -20.91 17.24 -11.47
N LEU A 859 -21.51 16.60 -12.48
CA LEU A 859 -20.91 16.40 -13.80
C LEU A 859 -20.39 17.70 -14.44
N LEU A 860 -21.22 18.75 -14.50
CA LEU A 860 -20.85 19.99 -15.18
C LEU A 860 -19.61 20.64 -14.55
N ALA A 861 -19.58 20.74 -13.21
CA ALA A 861 -18.44 21.28 -12.48
C ALA A 861 -17.18 20.41 -12.66
N THR A 862 -17.35 19.08 -12.74
CA THR A 862 -16.24 18.14 -12.95
C THR A 862 -15.69 18.22 -14.37
N LEU A 863 -16.55 18.40 -15.38
CA LEU A 863 -16.16 18.50 -16.79
C LEU A 863 -15.28 19.73 -17.04
N VAL A 864 -15.62 20.85 -16.40
CA VAL A 864 -14.92 22.13 -16.59
C VAL A 864 -13.72 22.33 -15.65
N GLU A 865 -13.52 21.43 -14.66
CA GLU A 865 -12.46 21.53 -13.65
C GLU A 865 -11.07 21.82 -14.24
N PRO A 866 -10.60 21.14 -15.31
CA PRO A 866 -9.30 21.44 -15.90
C PRO A 866 -9.17 22.87 -16.40
N GLY A 867 -10.26 23.43 -16.96
CA GLY A 867 -10.30 24.80 -17.45
C GLY A 867 -10.28 25.84 -16.35
N THR A 868 -10.42 25.44 -15.07
CA THR A 868 -10.35 26.33 -13.92
C THR A 868 -8.97 26.37 -13.26
N GLU A 869 -8.11 25.39 -13.54
CA GLU A 869 -6.73 25.31 -13.03
C GLU A 869 -5.82 26.30 -13.76
N SER A 870 -4.76 26.76 -13.08
CA SER A 870 -4.02 27.96 -13.52
C SER A 870 -3.40 27.80 -14.91
N LEU A 871 -2.84 26.63 -15.25
CA LEU A 871 -2.17 26.39 -16.52
C LEU A 871 -3.13 26.51 -17.72
N LEU A 872 -4.21 25.72 -17.74
CA LEU A 872 -5.14 25.71 -18.86
C LEU A 872 -6.00 26.98 -18.91
N CYS A 873 -6.37 27.53 -17.75
CA CYS A 873 -7.06 28.80 -17.66
C CYS A 873 -6.22 29.94 -18.25
N SER A 874 -4.93 30.04 -17.89
CA SER A 874 -4.03 31.06 -18.44
C SER A 874 -3.78 30.87 -19.94
N LEU A 875 -3.79 29.63 -20.46
CA LEU A 875 -3.75 29.38 -21.90
C LEU A 875 -5.01 29.90 -22.62
N TYR A 876 -6.20 29.69 -22.06
CA TYR A 876 -7.44 30.25 -22.60
C TYR A 876 -7.43 31.78 -22.60
N GLY A 877 -6.95 32.40 -21.51
CA GLY A 877 -6.79 33.84 -21.43
C GLY A 877 -5.82 34.38 -22.47
N ALA A 878 -4.65 33.77 -22.61
CA ALA A 878 -3.63 34.16 -23.60
C ALA A 878 -4.18 34.02 -25.02
N TRP A 879 -4.82 32.89 -25.33
CA TRP A 879 -5.40 32.64 -26.65
C TRP A 879 -6.50 33.66 -26.98
N GLY A 880 -7.45 33.88 -26.08
CA GLY A 880 -8.56 34.82 -26.29
C GLY A 880 -8.10 36.28 -26.39
N LEU A 881 -7.03 36.66 -25.68
CA LEU A 881 -6.44 37.98 -25.76
C LEU A 881 -5.77 38.23 -27.12
N THR A 882 -4.95 37.29 -27.60
CA THR A 882 -4.14 37.49 -28.81
C THR A 882 -4.88 37.16 -30.11
N THR A 883 -5.99 36.43 -30.04
CA THR A 883 -6.85 36.14 -31.20
C THR A 883 -8.00 37.13 -31.28
N SER A 884 -9.04 36.96 -30.46
CA SER A 884 -10.29 37.70 -30.58
C SER A 884 -10.19 39.16 -30.12
N LEU A 885 -9.63 39.42 -28.93
CA LEU A 885 -9.56 40.78 -28.41
C LEU A 885 -8.59 41.65 -29.23
N ALA A 886 -7.42 41.12 -29.58
CA ALA A 886 -6.46 41.82 -30.41
C ALA A 886 -7.03 42.17 -31.80
N GLN A 887 -7.72 41.24 -32.46
CA GLN A 887 -8.38 41.52 -33.74
C GLN A 887 -9.52 42.54 -33.63
N PHE A 888 -10.31 42.47 -32.55
CA PHE A 888 -11.35 43.45 -32.27
C PHE A 888 -10.77 44.86 -32.09
N LEU A 889 -9.69 45.00 -31.32
CA LEU A 889 -8.99 46.27 -31.10
C LEU A 889 -8.32 46.78 -32.38
N GLN A 890 -7.77 45.88 -33.20
CA GLN A 890 -7.18 46.23 -34.50
C GLN A 890 -8.25 46.77 -35.45
N THR A 891 -9.44 46.15 -35.48
CA THR A 891 -10.59 46.62 -36.27
C THR A 891 -11.09 48.00 -35.81
N ARG A 892 -10.89 48.34 -34.53
CA ARG A 892 -11.22 49.65 -33.95
C ARG A 892 -10.10 50.70 -34.11
N GLY A 893 -8.99 50.36 -34.76
CA GLY A 893 -7.91 51.30 -35.09
C GLY A 893 -6.89 51.56 -33.99
N TYR A 894 -6.81 50.71 -32.96
CA TYR A 894 -5.80 50.87 -31.90
C TYR A 894 -4.40 50.43 -32.40
N TRP A 895 -3.42 51.33 -32.34
CA TRP A 895 -2.07 51.13 -32.90
C TRP A 895 -1.28 49.97 -32.26
N PHE A 896 -1.51 49.69 -30.98
CA PHE A 896 -0.82 48.62 -30.25
C PHE A 896 -1.43 47.23 -30.51
N ALA A 897 -2.63 47.14 -31.09
CA ALA A 897 -3.35 45.89 -31.30
C ALA A 897 -2.60 44.93 -32.25
N ALA A 898 -1.87 45.47 -33.23
CA ALA A 898 -1.03 44.68 -34.14
C ALA A 898 0.14 43.97 -33.42
N HIS A 899 0.60 44.50 -32.28
CA HIS A 899 1.62 43.84 -31.46
C HIS A 899 1.03 42.75 -30.57
N MET A 900 -0.27 42.86 -30.22
CA MET A 900 -0.97 41.88 -29.39
C MET A 900 -1.29 40.57 -30.11
N THR A 901 -1.32 40.54 -31.45
CA THR A 901 -1.57 39.31 -32.23
C THR A 901 -0.34 38.41 -32.34
N THR A 902 0.80 38.80 -31.76
CA THR A 902 2.06 38.07 -31.86
C THR A 902 2.18 36.94 -30.84
N TRP A 903 2.94 35.89 -31.18
CA TRP A 903 3.32 34.84 -30.22
C TRP A 903 4.10 35.39 -29.01
N GLN A 904 4.83 36.49 -29.17
CA GLN A 904 5.50 37.16 -28.05
C GLN A 904 4.49 37.69 -27.03
N ALA A 905 3.42 38.36 -27.50
CA ALA A 905 2.33 38.82 -26.63
C ALA A 905 1.60 37.66 -25.95
N PHE A 906 1.41 36.53 -26.66
CA PHE A 906 0.79 35.32 -26.12
C PHE A 906 1.59 34.78 -24.92
N PHE A 907 2.89 34.51 -25.11
CA PHE A 907 3.73 33.98 -24.05
C PHE A 907 3.96 35.00 -22.92
N ALA A 908 4.04 36.29 -23.23
CA ALA A 908 4.15 37.33 -22.22
C ALA A 908 2.91 37.39 -21.31
N PHE A 909 1.71 37.36 -21.89
CA PHE A 909 0.47 37.32 -21.11
C PHE A 909 0.34 36.02 -20.31
N PHE A 910 0.65 34.88 -20.93
CA PHE A 910 0.63 33.58 -20.26
C PHE A 910 1.55 33.57 -19.03
N LEU A 911 2.81 33.97 -19.18
CA LEU A 911 3.78 34.01 -18.08
C LEU A 911 3.37 35.02 -17.00
N LEU A 912 2.85 36.18 -17.38
CA LEU A 912 2.33 37.17 -16.43
C LEU A 912 1.14 36.61 -15.63
N SER A 913 0.20 35.96 -16.32
CA SER A 913 -0.96 35.31 -15.70
C SER A 913 -0.53 34.23 -14.70
N ILE A 914 0.42 33.36 -15.08
CA ILE A 914 0.99 32.35 -14.20
C ILE A 914 1.70 32.97 -12.99
N ALA A 915 2.47 34.04 -13.18
CA ALA A 915 3.10 34.76 -12.06
C ALA A 915 2.08 35.32 -11.07
N VAL A 916 0.95 35.85 -11.56
CA VAL A 916 -0.16 36.33 -10.73
C VAL A 916 -0.82 35.17 -9.98
N TRP A 917 -1.01 34.00 -10.60
CA TRP A 917 -1.53 32.81 -9.93
C TRP A 917 -0.61 32.33 -8.81
N ILE A 918 0.70 32.24 -9.07
CA ILE A 918 1.71 31.88 -8.07
C ILE A 918 1.67 32.86 -6.88
N LEU A 919 1.65 34.17 -7.15
CA LEU A 919 1.59 35.18 -6.10
C LEU A 919 0.32 35.04 -5.25
N THR A 920 -0.83 34.86 -5.91
CA THR A 920 -2.14 34.74 -5.25
C THR A 920 -2.22 33.48 -4.39
N ASP A 921 -1.73 32.34 -4.88
CA ASP A 921 -1.74 31.09 -4.11
C ASP A 921 -0.74 31.11 -2.96
N TRP A 922 0.41 31.76 -3.14
CA TRP A 922 1.41 31.91 -2.09
C TRP A 922 0.89 32.76 -0.92
N THR A 923 0.32 33.93 -1.22
CA THR A 923 -0.23 34.82 -0.18
C THR A 923 -1.44 34.19 0.51
N LEU A 924 -2.27 33.45 -0.23
CA LEU A 924 -3.39 32.72 0.33
C LEU A 924 -2.95 31.58 1.25
N TYR A 925 -1.93 30.83 0.84
CA TYR A 925 -1.34 29.77 1.66
C TYR A 925 -0.84 30.33 3.00
N ILE A 926 -0.05 31.40 2.97
CA ILE A 926 0.41 32.08 4.19
C ILE A 926 -0.78 32.48 5.06
N LYS A 927 -1.86 32.98 4.43
CA LYS A 927 -3.03 33.46 5.15
C LYS A 927 -3.74 32.34 5.92
N LEU A 928 -4.05 31.23 5.25
CA LEU A 928 -4.75 30.10 5.86
C LEU A 928 -3.92 29.40 6.93
N HIS A 929 -2.59 29.40 6.79
CA HIS A 929 -1.65 28.79 7.76
C HIS A 929 -1.14 29.76 8.84
N SER A 930 -1.65 31.00 8.88
CA SER A 930 -1.23 32.01 9.89
C SER A 930 -1.80 31.77 11.29
N ALA A 931 -2.79 30.87 11.43
CA ALA A 931 -3.59 30.66 12.64
C ALA A 931 -4.32 31.91 13.18
N ASN A 932 -4.39 33.00 12.40
CA ASN A 932 -5.11 34.22 12.81
C ASN A 932 -6.61 33.99 13.07
N ALA A 933 -7.18 32.98 12.41
CA ALA A 933 -8.56 32.58 12.49
C ALA A 933 -8.81 31.48 13.55
N ILE A 934 -7.83 31.21 14.44
CA ILE A 934 -7.90 30.15 15.45
C ILE A 934 -7.75 30.78 16.84
N GLU A 935 -8.60 30.33 17.76
CA GLU A 935 -8.50 30.67 19.19
C GLU A 935 -7.44 29.79 19.83
N LEU A 936 -6.19 30.29 19.89
CA LEU A 936 -5.06 29.56 20.46
C LEU A 936 -5.16 29.46 21.98
N ASP A 937 -4.92 28.26 22.50
CA ASP A 937 -4.83 27.92 23.93
C ASP A 937 -3.64 26.98 24.22
N GLU A 938 -3.51 26.51 25.46
CA GLU A 938 -2.46 25.58 25.87
C GLU A 938 -2.62 24.19 25.22
N ASP A 939 -3.86 23.78 24.98
CA ASP A 939 -4.22 22.48 24.39
C ASP A 939 -4.18 22.45 22.85
N THR A 940 -3.89 23.58 22.20
CA THR A 940 -3.85 23.65 20.73
C THR A 940 -2.63 22.86 20.22
N PRO A 941 -2.79 21.91 19.29
CA PRO A 941 -1.68 21.09 18.80
C PRO A 941 -0.73 21.89 17.90
N SER A 942 0.52 21.44 17.81
CA SER A 942 1.60 22.13 17.07
C SER A 942 1.28 22.36 15.59
N PHE A 943 0.55 21.43 14.96
CA PHE A 943 0.15 21.55 13.55
C PHE A 943 -0.91 22.64 13.30
N ALA A 944 -1.69 23.02 14.31
CA ALA A 944 -2.71 24.08 14.23
C ALA A 944 -2.19 25.46 14.68
N ARG A 945 -1.03 25.53 15.35
CA ARG A 945 -0.42 26.79 15.81
C ARG A 945 0.21 27.58 14.65
N ALA A 946 0.35 28.89 14.87
CA ALA A 946 1.08 29.77 13.96
C ALA A 946 2.56 29.36 13.85
N PRO A 947 3.19 29.50 12.67
CA PRO A 947 4.63 29.33 12.54
C PRO A 947 5.39 30.40 13.35
N PRO A 948 6.67 30.15 13.73
CA PRO A 948 7.50 31.12 14.45
C PRO A 948 7.56 32.49 13.76
N ARG A 949 7.62 33.57 14.55
CA ARG A 949 7.61 34.97 14.04
C ARG A 949 8.64 35.15 12.91
N GLY A 950 8.18 35.64 11.76
CA GLY A 950 9.01 35.90 10.58
C GLY A 950 9.25 34.69 9.67
N SER A 951 8.67 33.52 9.99
CA SER A 951 8.76 32.32 9.17
C SER A 951 7.39 31.88 8.65
N THR A 952 7.37 31.26 7.47
CA THR A 952 6.21 30.56 6.91
C THR A 952 6.31 29.07 7.22
N ARG A 953 5.18 28.36 7.31
CA ARG A 953 5.18 26.90 7.58
C ARG A 953 6.03 26.12 6.58
N ARG A 954 6.07 26.57 5.32
CA ARG A 954 6.95 26.05 4.25
C ARG A 954 7.74 27.20 3.66
N THR A 955 8.99 26.96 3.29
CA THR A 955 9.75 27.95 2.52
C THR A 955 9.11 28.13 1.15
N PHE A 956 9.33 29.29 0.51
CA PHE A 956 8.79 29.54 -0.83
C PHE A 956 9.20 28.45 -1.83
N LEU A 957 10.44 27.96 -1.78
CA LEU A 957 10.91 26.93 -2.71
C LEU A 957 10.20 25.58 -2.49
N GLN A 958 10.00 25.18 -1.22
CA GLN A 958 9.28 23.95 -0.90
C GLN A 958 7.81 24.03 -1.33
N TRP A 959 7.18 25.18 -1.06
CA TRP A 959 5.83 25.46 -1.51
C TRP A 959 5.74 25.49 -3.04
N PHE A 960 6.65 26.18 -3.73
CA PHE A 960 6.64 26.32 -5.18
C PHE A 960 6.83 24.97 -5.88
N ALA A 961 7.71 24.11 -5.38
CA ALA A 961 7.88 22.76 -5.90
C ALA A 961 6.59 21.92 -5.79
N ALA A 962 5.90 21.99 -4.65
CA ALA A 962 4.62 21.32 -4.47
C ALA A 962 3.51 21.96 -5.32
N TRP A 963 3.51 23.29 -5.48
CA TRP A 963 2.55 24.03 -6.30
C TRP A 963 2.66 23.61 -7.76
N LEU A 964 3.90 23.55 -8.27
CA LEU A 964 4.22 23.11 -9.63
C LEU A 964 3.83 21.63 -9.83
N GLY A 965 4.13 20.77 -8.87
CA GLY A 965 3.72 19.36 -8.89
C GLY A 965 2.21 19.19 -8.97
N ARG A 966 1.45 19.96 -8.17
CA ARG A 966 -0.01 19.92 -8.18
C ARG A 966 -0.59 20.42 -9.51
N GLU A 967 -0.12 21.56 -10.04
CA GLU A 967 -0.59 22.08 -11.34
C GLU A 967 -0.29 21.11 -12.49
N SER A 968 0.90 20.51 -12.48
CA SER A 968 1.33 19.55 -13.51
C SER A 968 0.51 18.26 -13.47
N LEU A 969 0.11 17.81 -12.28
CA LEU A 969 -0.67 16.59 -12.09
C LEU A 969 -2.18 16.78 -12.27
N ALA A 970 -2.69 18.02 -12.20
CA ALA A 970 -4.14 18.29 -12.23
C ALA A 970 -4.83 17.74 -13.48
N PHE A 971 -4.31 18.04 -14.68
CA PHE A 971 -4.88 17.56 -15.94
C PHE A 971 -4.73 16.03 -16.14
N PRO A 972 -3.54 15.41 -15.94
CA PRO A 972 -3.41 13.96 -16.00
C PRO A 972 -4.34 13.20 -15.05
N ILE A 973 -4.45 13.67 -13.79
CA ILE A 973 -5.37 13.10 -12.80
C ILE A 973 -6.81 13.18 -13.30
N TRP A 974 -7.22 14.35 -13.81
CA TRP A 974 -8.57 14.55 -14.34
C TRP A 974 -8.85 13.65 -15.53
N ALA A 975 -7.96 13.60 -16.53
CA ALA A 975 -8.14 12.78 -17.72
C ALA A 975 -8.27 11.29 -17.36
N TRP A 976 -7.41 10.80 -16.46
CA TRP A 976 -7.49 9.43 -15.97
C TRP A 976 -8.76 9.14 -15.15
N ALA A 977 -9.22 10.09 -14.33
CA ALA A 977 -10.45 9.92 -13.56
C ALA A 977 -11.70 9.95 -14.44
N PHE A 978 -11.73 10.83 -15.43
CA PHE A 978 -12.87 11.01 -16.31
C PHE A 978 -13.01 9.83 -17.29
N TYR A 979 -11.92 9.49 -18.01
CA TYR A 979 -11.92 8.46 -19.04
C TYR A 979 -11.53 7.06 -18.55
N GLY A 980 -10.76 6.92 -17.46
CA GLY A 980 -10.23 5.65 -16.96
C GLY A 980 -11.20 4.78 -16.15
N GLY A 981 -12.51 4.79 -16.47
CA GLY A 981 -13.52 3.92 -15.86
C GLY A 981 -14.28 4.50 -14.66
N VAL A 982 -15.16 3.69 -14.04
CA VAL A 982 -16.15 4.10 -13.02
C VAL A 982 -15.98 3.39 -11.67
N THR A 983 -14.90 2.61 -11.53
CA THR A 983 -14.61 1.84 -10.33
C THR A 983 -13.82 2.67 -9.32
N VAL A 984 -14.15 2.52 -8.04
CA VAL A 984 -13.54 3.25 -6.93
C VAL A 984 -13.17 2.26 -5.83
N THR A 985 -11.95 2.37 -5.29
CA THR A 985 -11.53 1.66 -4.09
C THR A 985 -11.73 2.56 -2.87
N TRP A 986 -12.49 2.09 -1.87
CA TRP A 986 -12.71 2.84 -0.64
C TRP A 986 -12.70 1.91 0.57
N ARG A 987 -11.91 2.25 1.60
CA ARG A 987 -11.85 1.51 2.87
C ARG A 987 -11.61 -0.01 2.69
N ASN A 988 -10.77 -0.39 1.71
CA ASN A 988 -10.40 -1.76 1.31
C ASN A 988 -11.47 -2.54 0.52
N ARG A 989 -12.52 -1.87 0.01
CA ARG A 989 -13.55 -2.48 -0.84
C ARG A 989 -13.60 -1.84 -2.22
N ARG A 990 -14.01 -2.60 -3.24
CA ARG A 990 -14.19 -2.13 -4.62
C ARG A 990 -15.65 -1.85 -4.92
N PHE A 991 -15.87 -0.70 -5.53
CA PHE A 991 -17.19 -0.16 -5.73
C PHE A 991 -17.35 0.30 -7.18
N ARG A 992 -18.48 -0.04 -7.81
CA ARG A 992 -18.90 0.54 -9.08
C ARG A 992 -19.85 1.69 -8.79
N VAL A 993 -19.48 2.90 -9.22
CA VAL A 993 -20.37 4.06 -9.12
C VAL A 993 -21.30 4.06 -10.34
N GLY A 994 -22.60 3.92 -10.11
CA GLY A 994 -23.61 3.98 -11.15
C GLY A 994 -24.01 5.42 -11.51
N LEU A 995 -24.71 5.57 -12.65
CA LEU A 995 -25.33 6.85 -13.03
C LEU A 995 -26.43 7.28 -12.05
N ASP A 996 -26.97 6.34 -11.27
CA ASP A 996 -27.92 6.57 -10.18
C ASP A 996 -27.24 7.15 -8.91
N MET A 997 -25.95 7.48 -8.97
CA MET A 997 -25.11 7.92 -7.84
C MET A 997 -25.02 6.88 -6.70
N LYS A 998 -25.64 5.71 -6.89
CA LYS A 998 -25.56 4.59 -5.97
C LYS A 998 -24.34 3.77 -6.30
N VAL A 999 -23.87 3.12 -5.26
CA VAL A 999 -22.65 2.37 -5.25
C VAL A 999 -23.03 0.93 -5.07
N ARG A 1000 -22.63 0.12 -6.04
CA ARG A 1000 -22.77 -1.32 -5.97
C ARG A 1000 -21.40 -1.85 -5.61
N GLU A 1001 -21.31 -2.51 -4.46
CA GLU A 1001 -20.13 -3.28 -4.13
C GLU A 1001 -19.93 -4.29 -5.26
N ILE A 1002 -18.73 -4.29 -5.82
CA ILE A 1002 -18.38 -5.26 -6.85
C ILE A 1002 -18.05 -6.53 -6.07
N ASP A 1003 -19.09 -7.30 -5.76
CA ASP A 1003 -18.93 -8.71 -5.44
C ASP A 1003 -18.30 -9.36 -6.67
N THR A 1004 -17.09 -9.86 -6.51
CA THR A 1004 -16.38 -10.59 -7.57
C THR A 1004 -17.15 -11.84 -8.02
N ASP A 1005 -18.18 -12.26 -7.28
CA ASP A 1005 -18.99 -13.44 -7.55
C ASP A 1005 -20.24 -13.22 -8.45
N LYS A 1006 -20.75 -11.99 -8.66
CA LYS A 1006 -22.06 -11.79 -9.33
C LYS A 1006 -22.03 -11.19 -10.74
N THR A 1007 -20.95 -10.52 -11.12
CA THR A 1007 -20.89 -9.81 -12.42
C THR A 1007 -20.69 -10.73 -13.63
N ASP A 1008 -20.07 -11.91 -13.45
CA ASP A 1008 -19.84 -12.86 -14.54
C ASP A 1008 -21.14 -13.55 -14.99
N ALA A 1009 -22.12 -13.69 -14.10
CA ALA A 1009 -23.43 -14.24 -14.46
C ALA A 1009 -24.31 -13.26 -15.27
N THR A 1010 -24.16 -11.95 -15.07
CA THR A 1010 -25.03 -10.96 -15.74
C THR A 1010 -24.48 -10.52 -17.11
N GLU A 1011 -23.16 -10.57 -17.33
CA GLU A 1011 -22.57 -10.34 -18.66
C GLU A 1011 -22.76 -11.54 -19.61
N ALA A 1012 -22.85 -12.77 -19.08
CA ALA A 1012 -23.21 -13.95 -19.86
C ALA A 1012 -24.67 -13.89 -20.37
N ASP A 1013 -25.60 -13.38 -19.56
CA ASP A 1013 -27.02 -13.33 -19.90
C ASP A 1013 -27.40 -12.15 -20.82
N LEU A 1014 -26.56 -11.10 -20.89
CA LEU A 1014 -26.70 -10.01 -21.87
C LEU A 1014 -26.06 -10.33 -23.23
N LYS A 1015 -25.11 -11.26 -23.30
CA LYS A 1015 -24.60 -11.81 -24.56
C LYS A 1015 -25.54 -12.84 -25.18
N SER A 1016 -26.24 -13.65 -24.37
CA SER A 1016 -27.20 -14.65 -24.87
C SER A 1016 -28.46 -14.08 -25.53
N ARG A 1017 -28.75 -12.77 -25.34
CA ARG A 1017 -29.89 -12.07 -25.96
C ARG A 1017 -29.54 -11.22 -27.18
N ARG A 1018 -28.27 -11.21 -27.60
CA ARG A 1018 -27.78 -10.44 -28.76
C ARG A 1018 -27.16 -11.28 -29.87
N ASP A 1019 -26.99 -12.57 -29.62
CA ASP A 1019 -26.77 -13.62 -30.61
C ASP A 1019 -28.06 -14.44 -30.77
#